data_AF-A0A845VV34-F1
#
_entry.id   AF-A0A845VV34-F1
#
_cell.length_a   1.000
_cell.length_b   1.000
_cell.length_c   1.000
_cell.angle_alpha   90.00
_cell.angle_beta   90.00
_cell.angle_gamma   90.00
#
_symmetry.space_group_name_H-M   'P 1'
#
loop_
_entity.id
_entity.type
_entity.pdbx_description
1 polymer ?
#
loop_
_entity_poly.entity_id
_entity_poly.type
_entity_poly.pdbx_seq_one_letter_code
_entity_poly.pdbx_strand_id
1 'polypeptide(L)'
;MANWPRRQPYFSGGGMMGSWKSFSKKDRCPICSTFGRKGDAPCGHDGHRTEVNCTKALELGIQKGDIVGNYVAMKEVGGVQQGMFFVHQDHLKHDPNAPKKKQRKAQTREWIYCDKQGRPVVKVRRTDPEKTIRQSRMTSDGHWVSGLGDLTYKDWEVLNYQKAIEAMEQEELIAITEGEPCADLVNSFGLVAITNKGGTSGFQAEQYEFLEGYPHLVFIPDMDKPGIEHMRKIQEVTGPGKWLYPYPESGTWNHLPAAGGADIVDWVEDGATKEQILAAIRTEKDIGNSQAVRQGNLFDQKRGGKGFEKTYIPSSELALTLQIEIVEPCLSGAERKGKISDLANKAGWRNADVRSLLEDLETERDYRAEVAESRDENNELFAAQKKKLDLYSVLPKQLATAIIASAKNGGLDPMMIFQSILAGTGTAMSNRAVRVAKGFIESPILWPIVVAGPGSGKSPALKIGLGPLMDIEESYRLDYEEGKKQLKRLQANWESKSKEEKTEAVGTDEDPEEFKKKNKRRRLTVNGRATPEAVERILGEQPKYSIVLQVFDELLKLSSMDRYTNAKNSYLEMLLELWSGLAVGSSDRVNEENSRFFNRHSLCLCGGVQIARIIQLFDFINDANGMLGRALPHLYQRPKNFGVLSRSNVDINPILDSLYRYFLDAQDRDNPVQLISHFSPESEKLYDEHFKRLSDLIEQYEETNPAISQVYAKMRVNLARLSLVIHGIECAFDRSKSLDIIEIETVKRAVILVDYYIDQIKLIQGLVQRSENISGTLLKLYKRLQKTGKVTTRDITNTWRNPRDIQGRMNVKKALILMEELDSMGKGYLVDKVLYLDKPNEGGENDGGGSSSPSPIPGNPPNTGIEQQIREQIKEAQLDVSSSAPTRELVSVGTSSSSTQTAPSSKLQAVQQHPSSSPLETSHALPSVVTVLDEPPEKVQQTKAKGFGQPQSKPKDPPPVKDERENPRFDSFKKTGTCYQIVRDYRDRSVLLTDEFVGVEIANEKLGAVPLKLEMVQCVLKSCSPTLETYRVDDSKYQDPNQEWIALDTCPATREPNPLIDMHQIPLSEISTFVYSDKESDRS
;
A
#
# COMPACT_ATOMS: atom_id res chain seq x y z
N MET A 1 -26.60 -51.82 -29.04
CA MET A 1 -25.84 -53.01 -28.60
C MET A 1 -24.52 -53.04 -29.35
N ALA A 2 -23.45 -53.61 -28.78
CA ALA A 2 -22.07 -53.61 -29.29
C ALA A 2 -21.44 -52.19 -29.42
N ASN A 3 -20.13 -51.97 -29.21
CA ASN A 3 -19.08 -52.80 -28.60
C ASN A 3 -18.10 -51.88 -27.85
N TRP A 4 -17.74 -52.18 -26.60
CA TRP A 4 -16.62 -51.56 -25.87
C TRP A 4 -15.69 -52.66 -25.30
N PRO A 5 -14.37 -52.41 -25.22
CA PRO A 5 -13.39 -53.47 -24.94
C PRO A 5 -13.39 -53.91 -23.48
N ARG A 6 -13.35 -55.23 -23.24
CA ARG A 6 -13.20 -55.80 -21.90
C ARG A 6 -11.76 -55.63 -21.39
N ARG A 7 -11.60 -55.02 -20.21
CA ARG A 7 -10.44 -55.21 -19.31
C ARG A 7 -10.94 -55.47 -17.90
N GLN A 8 -10.33 -56.41 -17.18
CA GLN A 8 -10.65 -56.71 -15.78
C GLN A 8 -9.68 -55.99 -14.84
N PRO A 9 -10.12 -55.48 -13.69
CA PRO A 9 -9.25 -55.08 -12.60
C PRO A 9 -9.05 -56.24 -11.60
N TYR A 10 -7.80 -56.64 -11.37
CA TYR A 10 -7.43 -57.44 -10.20
C TYR A 10 -6.49 -56.61 -9.32
N PHE A 11 -6.83 -56.46 -8.04
CA PHE A 11 -5.95 -55.87 -7.05
C PHE A 11 -5.04 -56.96 -6.46
N SER A 12 -3.88 -57.16 -7.10
CA SER A 12 -2.73 -57.86 -6.53
C SER A 12 -1.46 -57.06 -6.82
N GLY A 13 -0.46 -57.15 -5.93
CA GLY A 13 0.65 -56.20 -5.91
C GLY A 13 1.68 -56.40 -7.04
N GLY A 14 2.11 -55.30 -7.66
CA GLY A 14 3.30 -55.23 -8.50
C GLY A 14 3.04 -55.18 -10.01
N GLY A 15 3.18 -53.99 -10.60
CA GLY A 15 3.32 -53.81 -12.06
C GLY A 15 2.19 -53.02 -12.75
N MET A 16 2.57 -51.92 -13.39
CA MET A 16 1.87 -51.23 -14.50
C MET A 16 0.33 -51.09 -14.46
N MET A 17 -0.17 -50.00 -13.86
CA MET A 17 -1.35 -49.26 -14.37
C MET A 17 -1.42 -47.83 -13.76
N GLY A 18 -2.30 -46.97 -14.31
CA GLY A 18 -2.37 -45.53 -13.99
C GLY A 18 -2.81 -45.21 -12.55
N SER A 19 -2.27 -44.11 -12.00
CA SER A 19 -2.45 -43.72 -10.60
C SER A 19 -3.75 -42.94 -10.36
N TRP A 20 -4.78 -43.64 -9.88
CA TRP A 20 -5.97 -43.03 -9.29
C TRP A 20 -5.58 -42.17 -8.08
N LYS A 21 -6.03 -40.91 -8.06
CA LYS A 21 -5.75 -39.93 -6.99
C LYS A 21 -6.89 -39.94 -5.97
N SER A 22 -6.56 -39.82 -4.69
CA SER A 22 -7.56 -39.74 -3.60
C SER A 22 -8.05 -38.32 -3.35
N PHE A 23 -9.33 -38.19 -3.00
CA PHE A 23 -9.93 -36.91 -2.61
C PHE A 23 -9.43 -36.44 -1.22
N SER A 24 -9.29 -35.13 -1.04
CA SER A 24 -8.70 -34.48 0.14
C SER A 24 -9.70 -33.60 0.92
N LYS A 25 -9.31 -33.10 2.12
CA LYS A 25 -10.18 -32.23 2.95
C LYS A 25 -10.62 -30.94 2.22
N LYS A 26 -9.79 -30.42 1.30
CA LYS A 26 -10.08 -29.23 0.47
C LYS A 26 -10.76 -29.58 -0.86
N ASP A 27 -10.79 -30.86 -1.25
CA ASP A 27 -11.18 -31.31 -2.58
C ASP A 27 -11.86 -32.68 -2.49
N ARG A 28 -13.17 -32.67 -2.31
CA ARG A 28 -13.95 -33.84 -1.88
C ARG A 28 -14.55 -34.61 -3.06
N CYS A 29 -14.91 -35.87 -2.82
CA CYS A 29 -15.59 -36.70 -3.81
C CYS A 29 -16.92 -36.07 -4.22
N PRO A 30 -17.18 -35.80 -5.52
CA PRO A 30 -18.38 -35.09 -5.98
C PRO A 30 -19.68 -35.87 -5.79
N ILE A 31 -19.60 -37.18 -5.52
CA ILE A 31 -20.75 -38.07 -5.38
C ILE A 31 -21.26 -38.13 -3.92
N CYS A 32 -20.34 -38.25 -2.96
CA CYS A 32 -20.67 -38.48 -1.54
C CYS A 32 -20.17 -37.38 -0.58
N SER A 33 -19.49 -36.35 -1.09
CA SER A 33 -18.93 -35.23 -0.32
C SER A 33 -17.97 -35.60 0.83
N THR A 34 -17.40 -36.82 0.81
CA THR A 34 -16.34 -37.26 1.72
C THR A 34 -14.95 -37.17 1.06
N PHE A 35 -13.91 -37.40 1.87
CA PHE A 35 -12.51 -37.45 1.45
C PHE A 35 -11.79 -38.56 2.21
N GLY A 36 -10.75 -39.15 1.62
CA GLY A 36 -10.02 -40.26 2.23
C GLY A 36 -9.00 -39.79 3.28
N ARG A 37 -8.80 -40.60 4.33
CA ARG A 37 -7.56 -40.57 5.13
C ARG A 37 -6.76 -41.84 4.81
N LYS A 38 -5.46 -41.87 5.13
CA LYS A 38 -4.72 -43.15 5.19
C LYS A 38 -5.40 -44.04 6.24
N GLY A 39 -5.99 -45.16 5.80
CA GLY A 39 -6.78 -46.07 6.63
C GLY A 39 -8.13 -46.38 5.98
N ASP A 40 -9.03 -45.38 5.92
CA ASP A 40 -10.45 -45.59 5.65
C ASP A 40 -11.04 -44.71 4.53
N ALA A 41 -12.08 -45.27 3.87
CA ALA A 41 -12.90 -44.69 2.79
C ALA A 41 -12.16 -44.35 1.47
N PRO A 42 -11.95 -45.34 0.57
CA PRO A 42 -11.11 -45.18 -0.62
C PRO A 42 -11.87 -44.60 -1.84
N CYS A 43 -12.36 -43.37 -1.74
CA CYS A 43 -12.89 -42.63 -2.90
C CYS A 43 -11.75 -41.92 -3.67
N GLY A 44 -11.78 -41.95 -5.01
CA GLY A 44 -10.73 -41.36 -5.86
C GLY A 44 -11.14 -41.10 -7.31
N HIS A 45 -10.22 -40.56 -8.11
CA HIS A 45 -10.46 -40.19 -9.51
C HIS A 45 -9.22 -40.42 -10.41
N ASP A 46 -9.43 -40.51 -11.71
CA ASP A 46 -8.43 -40.72 -12.78
C ASP A 46 -7.36 -39.61 -12.96
N GLY A 47 -7.36 -38.58 -12.11
CA GLY A 47 -6.51 -37.39 -12.24
C GLY A 47 -7.10 -36.22 -13.04
N HIS A 48 -8.05 -36.47 -13.95
CA HIS A 48 -8.75 -35.46 -14.78
C HIS A 48 -10.22 -35.23 -14.35
N ARG A 49 -10.77 -36.12 -13.52
CA ARG A 49 -12.18 -36.24 -13.10
C ARG A 49 -13.15 -36.61 -14.23
N THR A 50 -12.68 -37.25 -15.29
CA THR A 50 -13.57 -37.89 -16.28
C THR A 50 -14.20 -39.15 -15.70
N GLU A 51 -13.46 -39.88 -14.87
CA GLU A 51 -13.89 -41.03 -14.08
C GLU A 51 -13.68 -40.79 -12.57
N VAL A 52 -14.65 -41.19 -11.76
CA VAL A 52 -14.68 -41.06 -10.29
C VAL A 52 -15.16 -42.38 -9.68
N ASN A 53 -14.44 -42.90 -8.68
CA ASN A 53 -14.87 -44.05 -7.87
C ASN A 53 -15.30 -43.56 -6.47
N CYS A 54 -16.54 -43.89 -6.10
CA CYS A 54 -17.20 -43.54 -4.86
C CYS A 54 -17.70 -44.80 -4.14
N THR A 55 -17.02 -45.18 -3.06
CA THR A 55 -17.37 -46.39 -2.29
C THR A 55 -18.62 -46.24 -1.41
N LYS A 56 -19.07 -45.01 -1.14
CA LYS A 56 -20.32 -44.75 -0.40
C LYS A 56 -21.58 -44.67 -1.27
N ALA A 57 -21.49 -44.93 -2.58
CA ALA A 57 -22.65 -44.83 -3.47
C ALA A 57 -23.81 -45.77 -3.08
N LEU A 58 -23.47 -46.98 -2.62
CA LEU A 58 -24.45 -47.97 -2.13
C LEU A 58 -25.10 -47.54 -0.80
N GLU A 59 -24.35 -46.91 0.11
CA GLU A 59 -24.91 -46.35 1.36
C GLU A 59 -25.90 -45.20 1.09
N LEU A 60 -25.67 -44.46 0.00
CA LEU A 60 -26.54 -43.38 -0.47
C LEU A 60 -27.71 -43.87 -1.34
N GLY A 61 -27.86 -45.19 -1.54
CA GLY A 61 -28.94 -45.80 -2.31
C GLY A 61 -28.84 -45.62 -3.83
N ILE A 62 -27.72 -45.10 -4.35
CA ILE A 62 -27.54 -44.72 -5.76
C ILE A 62 -27.43 -45.99 -6.62
N GLN A 63 -28.27 -46.07 -7.65
CA GLN A 63 -28.40 -47.22 -8.56
C GLN A 63 -27.75 -46.97 -9.93
N LYS A 64 -27.70 -48.01 -10.78
CA LYS A 64 -27.10 -47.91 -12.12
C LYS A 64 -27.98 -47.04 -13.03
N GLY A 65 -27.39 -46.00 -13.60
CA GLY A 65 -28.07 -45.02 -14.46
C GLY A 65 -28.42 -43.72 -13.75
N ASP A 66 -28.32 -43.66 -12.42
CA ASP A 66 -28.59 -42.46 -11.64
C ASP A 66 -27.58 -41.35 -11.97
N ILE A 67 -28.09 -40.13 -12.11
CA ILE A 67 -27.30 -38.92 -12.39
C ILE A 67 -27.03 -38.18 -11.07
N VAL A 68 -25.76 -37.99 -10.74
CA VAL A 68 -25.31 -37.29 -9.53
C VAL A 68 -24.40 -36.13 -9.95
N GLY A 69 -24.96 -34.93 -9.96
CA GLY A 69 -24.32 -33.76 -10.58
C GLY A 69 -24.08 -34.01 -12.07
N ASN A 70 -22.83 -33.85 -12.52
CA ASN A 70 -22.45 -34.07 -13.91
C ASN A 70 -22.11 -35.53 -14.25
N TYR A 71 -22.38 -36.51 -13.37
CA TYR A 71 -21.89 -37.88 -13.51
C TYR A 71 -23.01 -38.93 -13.51
N VAL A 72 -22.85 -40.02 -14.29
CA VAL A 72 -23.74 -41.20 -14.27
C VAL A 72 -23.09 -42.39 -13.57
N ALA A 73 -23.86 -43.05 -12.71
CA ALA A 73 -23.50 -44.28 -12.00
C ALA A 73 -23.50 -45.52 -12.92
N MET A 74 -22.40 -46.28 -12.93
CA MET A 74 -22.23 -47.51 -13.71
C MET A 74 -22.04 -48.74 -12.81
N LYS A 75 -22.36 -49.94 -13.32
CA LYS A 75 -22.26 -51.21 -12.58
C LYS A 75 -21.34 -52.23 -13.27
N GLU A 76 -20.46 -52.80 -12.45
CA GLU A 76 -19.65 -54.00 -12.64
C GLU A 76 -18.56 -53.99 -13.72
N VAL A 77 -17.31 -54.01 -13.24
CA VAL A 77 -16.16 -54.58 -13.95
C VAL A 77 -15.40 -55.46 -12.95
N GLY A 78 -15.42 -56.78 -13.14
CA GLY A 78 -14.62 -57.71 -12.31
C GLY A 78 -15.25 -58.19 -10.99
N GLY A 79 -16.58 -58.16 -10.83
CA GLY A 79 -17.27 -58.83 -9.71
C GLY A 79 -17.21 -58.13 -8.34
N VAL A 80 -16.50 -57.00 -8.23
CA VAL A 80 -16.53 -56.14 -7.03
C VAL A 80 -17.52 -55.00 -7.27
N GLN A 81 -18.51 -54.82 -6.39
CA GLN A 81 -19.37 -53.64 -6.42
C GLN A 81 -18.65 -52.46 -5.75
N GLN A 82 -18.11 -51.54 -6.55
CA GLN A 82 -17.71 -50.20 -6.13
C GLN A 82 -18.27 -49.20 -7.14
N GLY A 83 -18.76 -48.06 -6.64
CA GLY A 83 -19.52 -47.10 -7.45
C GLY A 83 -18.62 -46.31 -8.38
N MET A 84 -18.51 -46.73 -9.64
CA MET A 84 -17.84 -45.96 -10.69
C MET A 84 -18.82 -44.99 -11.36
N PHE A 85 -18.37 -43.76 -11.54
CA PHE A 85 -19.12 -42.63 -12.05
C PHE A 85 -18.34 -41.96 -13.19
N PHE A 86 -19.02 -41.68 -14.30
CA PHE A 86 -18.43 -41.09 -15.50
C PHE A 86 -19.13 -39.77 -15.83
N VAL A 87 -18.38 -38.76 -16.28
CA VAL A 87 -18.97 -37.48 -16.72
C VAL A 87 -19.97 -37.71 -17.87
N HIS A 88 -21.20 -37.26 -17.69
CA HIS A 88 -22.27 -37.42 -18.66
C HIS A 88 -22.04 -36.48 -19.86
N GLN A 89 -21.65 -37.05 -21.00
CA GLN A 89 -21.04 -36.29 -22.10
C GLN A 89 -22.00 -35.34 -22.83
N ASP A 90 -23.32 -35.54 -22.70
CA ASP A 90 -24.34 -34.72 -23.36
C ASP A 90 -24.38 -33.26 -22.90
N HIS A 91 -23.78 -32.93 -21.74
CA HIS A 91 -23.81 -31.57 -21.19
C HIS A 91 -22.72 -30.60 -21.71
N LEU A 92 -21.90 -31.00 -22.67
CA LEU A 92 -20.89 -30.11 -23.28
C LEU A 92 -21.25 -29.57 -24.67
N LYS A 93 -22.31 -30.05 -25.34
CA LYS A 93 -22.77 -29.49 -26.62
C LYS A 93 -24.30 -29.57 -26.78
N HIS A 94 -24.91 -28.38 -26.88
CA HIS A 94 -26.33 -28.13 -27.18
C HIS A 94 -27.35 -28.65 -26.15
N ASP A 95 -28.10 -27.73 -25.54
CA ASP A 95 -29.52 -28.01 -25.28
C ASP A 95 -30.23 -28.05 -26.65
N PRO A 96 -30.85 -29.17 -27.04
CA PRO A 96 -31.48 -29.30 -28.36
C PRO A 96 -32.69 -28.37 -28.54
N ASN A 97 -33.28 -27.90 -27.43
CA ASN A 97 -34.45 -27.02 -27.39
C ASN A 97 -34.09 -25.55 -27.12
N ALA A 98 -32.80 -25.20 -27.03
CA ALA A 98 -32.39 -23.80 -26.87
C ALA A 98 -32.85 -22.96 -28.09
N PRO A 99 -33.50 -21.80 -27.89
CA PRO A 99 -33.86 -20.89 -28.96
C PRO A 99 -32.64 -20.46 -29.79
N LYS A 100 -32.76 -20.51 -31.12
CA LYS A 100 -31.68 -20.20 -32.07
C LYS A 100 -32.05 -18.96 -32.87
N LYS A 101 -31.13 -17.99 -32.94
CA LYS A 101 -31.32 -16.75 -33.72
C LYS A 101 -31.58 -17.10 -35.19
N LYS A 102 -32.70 -16.65 -35.76
CA LYS A 102 -33.14 -17.06 -37.10
C LYS A 102 -32.40 -16.28 -38.18
N GLN A 103 -32.26 -16.87 -39.36
CA GLN A 103 -31.86 -16.12 -40.55
C GLN A 103 -33.06 -15.28 -41.01
N ARG A 104 -32.99 -13.97 -40.84
CA ARG A 104 -34.05 -13.03 -41.24
C ARG A 104 -34.34 -13.17 -42.75
N LYS A 105 -35.61 -13.06 -43.11
CA LYS A 105 -36.09 -13.07 -44.51
C LYS A 105 -35.46 -11.91 -45.28
N ALA A 106 -35.32 -12.06 -46.60
CA ALA A 106 -34.73 -11.03 -47.46
C ALA A 106 -35.58 -9.75 -47.46
N GLN A 107 -35.01 -8.65 -46.95
CA GLN A 107 -35.68 -7.35 -46.82
C GLN A 107 -34.66 -6.23 -46.70
N THR A 108 -35.04 -5.02 -47.11
CA THR A 108 -34.27 -3.79 -46.85
C THR A 108 -35.12 -2.83 -46.02
N ARG A 109 -34.55 -2.30 -44.94
CA ARG A 109 -35.17 -1.30 -44.05
C ARG A 109 -34.28 -0.08 -43.92
N GLU A 110 -34.88 1.08 -43.67
CA GLU A 110 -34.17 2.33 -43.38
C GLU A 110 -34.71 2.95 -42.08
N TRP A 111 -33.80 3.36 -41.18
CA TRP A 111 -34.11 4.13 -39.99
C TRP A 111 -33.41 5.48 -40.05
N ILE A 112 -34.07 6.52 -39.53
CA ILE A 112 -33.55 7.88 -39.49
C ILE A 112 -33.36 8.27 -38.03
N TYR A 113 -32.15 8.67 -37.70
CA TYR A 113 -31.74 9.28 -36.45
C TYR A 113 -31.74 10.79 -36.65
N CYS A 114 -32.36 11.50 -35.69
CA CYS A 114 -32.52 12.95 -35.70
C CYS A 114 -31.73 13.60 -34.56
N ASP A 115 -31.56 14.91 -34.61
CA ASP A 115 -31.12 15.71 -33.47
C ASP A 115 -32.24 15.94 -32.43
N LYS A 116 -31.91 16.66 -31.34
CA LYS A 116 -32.85 17.09 -30.29
C LYS A 116 -33.96 18.04 -30.78
N GLN A 117 -33.99 18.42 -32.05
CA GLN A 117 -35.05 19.21 -32.69
C GLN A 117 -35.84 18.40 -33.73
N GLY A 118 -35.64 17.07 -33.78
CA GLY A 118 -36.32 16.18 -34.70
C GLY A 118 -35.84 16.27 -36.16
N ARG A 119 -34.77 17.02 -36.46
CA ARG A 119 -34.25 17.18 -37.83
C ARG A 119 -33.44 15.93 -38.23
N PRO A 120 -33.66 15.32 -39.40
CA PRO A 120 -32.89 14.16 -39.86
C PRO A 120 -31.39 14.42 -40.00
N VAL A 121 -30.55 13.61 -39.34
CA VAL A 121 -29.08 13.74 -39.39
C VAL A 121 -28.41 12.50 -39.98
N VAL A 122 -28.75 11.30 -39.51
CA VAL A 122 -28.15 10.04 -39.98
C VAL A 122 -29.23 9.06 -40.41
N LYS A 123 -29.05 8.44 -41.58
CA LYS A 123 -29.87 7.32 -42.05
C LYS A 123 -29.07 6.03 -42.06
N VAL A 124 -29.64 4.99 -41.44
CA VAL A 124 -29.11 3.63 -41.41
C VAL A 124 -29.99 2.75 -42.30
N ARG A 125 -29.44 2.24 -43.40
CA ARG A 125 -30.07 1.24 -44.27
C ARG A 125 -29.49 -0.14 -43.94
N ARG A 126 -30.34 -1.12 -43.65
CA ARG A 126 -29.94 -2.52 -43.46
C ARG A 126 -30.60 -3.40 -44.49
N THR A 127 -29.82 -4.31 -45.07
CA THR A 127 -30.29 -5.39 -45.94
C THR A 127 -30.04 -6.73 -45.24
N ASP A 128 -31.13 -7.43 -44.91
CA ASP A 128 -31.13 -8.85 -44.52
C ASP A 128 -31.33 -9.70 -45.82
N PRO A 129 -30.81 -10.95 -45.93
CA PRO A 129 -30.23 -11.77 -44.87
C PRO A 129 -28.73 -11.55 -44.58
N GLU A 130 -27.98 -10.88 -45.46
CA GLU A 130 -26.52 -10.70 -45.33
C GLU A 130 -26.13 -9.74 -44.20
N LYS A 131 -27.10 -9.11 -43.53
CA LYS A 131 -26.93 -8.08 -42.48
C LYS A 131 -26.05 -6.92 -42.95
N THR A 132 -26.09 -6.59 -44.24
CA THR A 132 -25.31 -5.47 -44.81
C THR A 132 -25.90 -4.15 -44.31
N ILE A 133 -25.14 -3.42 -43.50
CA ILE A 133 -25.51 -2.10 -42.99
C ILE A 133 -24.78 -1.03 -43.81
N ARG A 134 -25.51 -0.03 -44.31
CA ARG A 134 -24.98 1.16 -44.97
C ARG A 134 -25.52 2.40 -44.26
N GLN A 135 -24.64 3.35 -43.97
CA GLN A 135 -24.98 4.61 -43.29
C GLN A 135 -24.79 5.81 -44.21
N SER A 136 -25.64 6.82 -44.08
CA SER A 136 -25.58 8.08 -44.83
C SER A 136 -25.90 9.25 -43.91
N ARG A 137 -25.28 10.41 -44.14
CA ARG A 137 -25.61 11.66 -43.47
C ARG A 137 -26.51 12.55 -44.32
N MET A 138 -27.30 13.38 -43.68
CA MET A 138 -27.99 14.49 -44.34
C MET A 138 -26.99 15.64 -44.58
N THR A 139 -27.07 16.30 -45.73
CA THR A 139 -26.36 17.57 -45.98
C THR A 139 -27.26 18.77 -45.68
N SER A 140 -26.65 19.96 -45.57
CA SER A 140 -27.36 21.26 -45.51
C SER A 140 -28.44 21.41 -46.58
N ASP A 141 -28.21 20.80 -47.74
CA ASP A 141 -29.00 20.96 -48.96
C ASP A 141 -30.14 19.92 -49.05
N GLY A 142 -30.37 19.13 -47.99
CA GLY A 142 -31.44 18.14 -47.92
C GLY A 142 -31.16 16.81 -48.64
N HIS A 143 -29.89 16.52 -48.96
CA HIS A 143 -29.50 15.30 -49.67
C HIS A 143 -28.78 14.29 -48.78
N TRP A 144 -29.09 12.99 -48.98
CA TRP A 144 -28.43 11.89 -48.28
C TRP A 144 -27.11 11.50 -48.96
N VAL A 145 -25.98 11.67 -48.28
CA VAL A 145 -24.64 11.32 -48.78
C VAL A 145 -24.05 10.15 -47.97
N SER A 146 -23.43 9.19 -48.65
CA SER A 146 -22.85 8.00 -48.01
C SER A 146 -21.76 8.34 -46.99
N GLY A 147 -21.72 7.58 -45.89
CA GLY A 147 -20.80 7.77 -44.77
C GLY A 147 -21.19 8.91 -43.82
N LEU A 148 -20.68 8.83 -42.58
CA LEU A 148 -20.94 9.83 -41.54
C LEU A 148 -20.17 11.14 -41.73
N GLY A 149 -19.07 11.11 -42.50
CA GLY A 149 -18.17 12.27 -42.59
C GLY A 149 -17.62 12.60 -41.20
N ASP A 150 -17.66 13.87 -40.85
CA ASP A 150 -17.18 14.40 -39.56
C ASP A 150 -18.19 14.26 -38.41
N LEU A 151 -19.39 13.70 -38.66
CA LEU A 151 -20.43 13.54 -37.64
C LEU A 151 -20.08 12.51 -36.57
N THR A 152 -20.36 12.88 -35.32
CA THR A 152 -20.12 12.11 -34.10
C THR A 152 -21.45 11.69 -33.46
N TYR A 153 -21.40 10.80 -32.46
CA TYR A 153 -22.60 10.40 -31.71
C TYR A 153 -23.30 11.55 -30.94
N LYS A 154 -22.71 12.77 -30.90
CA LYS A 154 -23.31 13.95 -30.29
C LYS A 154 -24.21 14.75 -31.25
N ASP A 155 -24.19 14.38 -32.53
CA ASP A 155 -24.95 15.06 -33.59
C ASP A 155 -26.32 14.41 -33.86
N TRP A 156 -26.65 13.30 -33.19
CA TRP A 156 -27.96 12.64 -33.25
C TRP A 156 -28.32 11.96 -31.92
N GLU A 157 -29.61 11.77 -31.66
CA GLU A 157 -30.16 11.10 -30.47
C GLU A 157 -30.57 9.64 -30.76
N VAL A 158 -31.08 8.91 -29.77
CA VAL A 158 -31.63 7.56 -29.95
C VAL A 158 -32.77 7.50 -30.97
N LEU A 159 -32.96 6.33 -31.59
CA LEU A 159 -34.09 6.09 -32.49
C LEU A 159 -35.41 6.30 -31.72
N ASN A 160 -36.37 7.01 -32.32
CA ASN A 160 -37.62 7.45 -31.71
C ASN A 160 -37.48 8.45 -30.52
N TYR A 161 -36.34 9.13 -30.33
CA TYR A 161 -36.14 10.13 -29.25
C TYR A 161 -37.35 11.04 -28.97
N GLN A 162 -37.90 11.69 -30.00
CA GLN A 162 -39.05 12.60 -29.84
C GLN A 162 -40.29 11.91 -29.25
N LYS A 163 -40.56 10.66 -29.64
CA LYS A 163 -41.67 9.87 -29.06
C LYS A 163 -41.39 9.44 -27.63
N ALA A 164 -40.12 9.27 -27.26
CA ALA A 164 -39.74 8.97 -25.88
C ALA A 164 -39.99 10.19 -24.98
N ILE A 165 -39.72 11.41 -25.45
CA ILE A 165 -40.13 12.64 -24.75
C ILE A 165 -41.66 12.73 -24.64
N GLU A 166 -42.40 12.52 -25.73
CA GLU A 166 -43.87 12.51 -25.73
C GLU A 166 -44.46 11.45 -24.79
N ALA A 167 -43.81 10.29 -24.65
CA ALA A 167 -44.18 9.23 -23.71
C ALA A 167 -43.86 9.60 -22.25
N MET A 168 -42.73 10.28 -21.98
CA MET A 168 -42.42 10.79 -20.64
C MET A 168 -43.44 11.84 -20.17
N GLU A 169 -43.87 12.73 -21.08
CA GLU A 169 -44.92 13.73 -20.81
C GLU A 169 -46.30 13.09 -20.53
N GLN A 170 -46.50 11.82 -20.90
CA GLN A 170 -47.74 11.06 -20.74
C GLN A 170 -47.62 9.93 -19.70
N GLU A 171 -46.50 9.84 -18.98
CA GLU A 171 -46.16 8.76 -18.03
C GLU A 171 -46.24 7.33 -18.66
N GLU A 172 -46.03 7.21 -19.97
CA GLU A 172 -46.10 5.94 -20.70
C GLU A 172 -44.82 5.09 -20.58
N LEU A 173 -44.96 3.79 -20.87
CA LEU A 173 -43.89 2.80 -20.78
C LEU A 173 -42.95 2.89 -21.99
N ILE A 174 -41.67 3.12 -21.72
CA ILE A 174 -40.61 3.22 -22.73
C ILE A 174 -39.75 1.95 -22.72
N ALA A 175 -39.72 1.26 -23.86
CA ALA A 175 -38.94 0.05 -24.06
C ALA A 175 -37.57 0.35 -24.69
N ILE A 176 -36.52 -0.24 -24.15
CA ILE A 176 -35.14 -0.10 -24.63
C ILE A 176 -34.69 -1.43 -25.23
N THR A 177 -34.26 -1.40 -26.50
CA THR A 177 -33.92 -2.61 -27.27
C THR A 177 -32.51 -2.52 -27.86
N GLU A 178 -31.84 -3.66 -28.06
CA GLU A 178 -30.45 -3.68 -28.59
C GLU A 178 -30.33 -3.26 -30.07
N GLY A 179 -31.41 -3.28 -30.85
CA GLY A 179 -31.30 -2.93 -32.27
C GLY A 179 -32.60 -2.50 -32.94
N GLU A 180 -32.46 -1.83 -34.08
CA GLU A 180 -33.54 -1.17 -34.79
C GLU A 180 -34.68 -2.13 -35.21
N PRO A 181 -34.40 -3.38 -35.65
CA PRO A 181 -35.44 -4.39 -35.88
C PRO A 181 -36.27 -4.78 -34.66
N CYS A 182 -35.70 -4.70 -33.46
CA CYS A 182 -36.40 -5.01 -32.21
C CYS A 182 -37.25 -3.80 -31.78
N ALA A 183 -36.72 -2.59 -31.95
CA ALA A 183 -37.48 -1.36 -31.77
C ALA A 183 -38.70 -1.29 -32.70
N ASP A 184 -38.56 -1.60 -34.00
CA ASP A 184 -39.68 -1.67 -34.96
C ASP A 184 -40.81 -2.56 -34.44
N LEU A 185 -40.47 -3.77 -33.98
CA LEU A 185 -41.43 -4.77 -33.53
C LEU A 185 -42.16 -4.32 -32.27
N VAL A 186 -41.45 -3.80 -31.28
CA VAL A 186 -42.07 -3.34 -30.03
C VAL A 186 -42.93 -2.09 -30.26
N ASN A 187 -42.52 -1.18 -31.16
CA ASN A 187 -43.38 -0.09 -31.63
C ASN A 187 -44.65 -0.62 -32.33
N SER A 188 -44.57 -1.71 -33.10
CA SER A 188 -45.75 -2.33 -33.74
C SER A 188 -46.77 -2.92 -32.75
N PHE A 189 -46.35 -3.19 -31.51
CA PHE A 189 -47.26 -3.57 -30.42
C PHE A 189 -47.91 -2.38 -29.71
N GLY A 190 -47.56 -1.14 -30.06
CA GLY A 190 -48.07 0.07 -29.39
C GLY A 190 -47.41 0.35 -28.05
N LEU A 191 -46.10 0.12 -27.95
CA LEU A 191 -45.23 0.65 -26.90
C LEU A 191 -44.17 1.54 -27.55
N VAL A 192 -43.80 2.66 -26.94
CA VAL A 192 -42.70 3.48 -27.48
C VAL A 192 -41.38 2.75 -27.25
N ALA A 193 -40.69 2.37 -28.33
CA ALA A 193 -39.43 1.64 -28.24
C ALA A 193 -38.26 2.40 -28.89
N ILE A 194 -37.16 2.50 -28.14
CA ILE A 194 -35.93 3.19 -28.52
C ILE A 194 -34.74 2.22 -28.65
N THR A 195 -33.70 2.69 -29.34
CA THR A 195 -32.40 2.01 -29.45
C THR A 195 -31.33 3.00 -29.96
N ASN A 196 -30.07 2.81 -29.59
CA ASN A 196 -28.95 3.57 -30.13
C ASN A 196 -28.44 2.97 -31.45
N LYS A 197 -27.83 3.80 -32.29
CA LYS A 197 -27.27 3.37 -33.58
C LYS A 197 -26.14 2.35 -33.37
N GLY A 198 -26.35 1.12 -33.85
CA GLY A 198 -25.34 0.04 -33.77
C GLY A 198 -25.34 -0.78 -32.46
N GLY A 199 -26.37 -0.61 -31.62
CA GLY A 199 -26.62 -1.46 -30.45
C GLY A 199 -25.44 -1.54 -29.48
N THR A 200 -25.11 -2.76 -29.04
CA THR A 200 -24.02 -3.04 -28.09
C THR A 200 -22.67 -2.42 -28.47
N SER A 201 -22.36 -2.26 -29.77
CA SER A 201 -21.10 -1.67 -30.23
C SER A 201 -21.11 -0.13 -30.35
N GLY A 202 -22.31 0.49 -30.33
CA GLY A 202 -22.50 1.93 -30.50
C GLY A 202 -23.08 2.63 -29.27
N PHE A 203 -22.99 2.03 -28.07
CA PHE A 203 -23.49 2.63 -26.83
C PHE A 203 -22.68 3.87 -26.45
N GLN A 204 -23.37 4.96 -26.12
CA GLN A 204 -22.83 6.19 -25.52
C GLN A 204 -23.75 6.59 -24.36
N ALA A 205 -23.20 7.08 -23.25
CA ALA A 205 -24.00 7.39 -22.06
C ALA A 205 -24.88 8.63 -22.29
N GLU A 206 -24.32 9.65 -22.94
CA GLU A 206 -24.97 10.96 -23.13
C GLU A 206 -26.28 10.89 -23.93
N GLN A 207 -26.48 9.84 -24.73
CA GLN A 207 -27.72 9.60 -25.49
C GLN A 207 -28.87 9.01 -24.65
N TYR A 208 -28.62 8.65 -23.38
CA TYR A 208 -29.60 8.05 -22.46
C TYR A 208 -29.81 8.88 -21.17
N GLU A 209 -28.99 9.90 -20.89
CA GLU A 209 -29.12 10.79 -19.72
C GLU A 209 -30.52 11.42 -19.60
N PHE A 210 -31.23 11.64 -20.71
CA PHE A 210 -32.59 12.21 -20.69
C PHE A 210 -33.64 11.31 -20.01
N LEU A 211 -33.32 10.05 -19.73
CA LEU A 211 -34.17 9.08 -19.03
C LEU A 211 -33.76 8.88 -17.56
N GLU A 212 -32.79 9.64 -17.03
CA GLU A 212 -32.33 9.48 -15.65
C GLU A 212 -33.48 9.67 -14.65
N GLY A 213 -33.76 8.61 -13.87
CA GLY A 213 -34.82 8.60 -12.86
C GLY A 213 -36.23 8.31 -13.39
N TYR A 214 -36.42 8.09 -14.70
CA TYR A 214 -37.75 7.80 -15.26
C TYR A 214 -38.26 6.40 -14.83
N PRO A 215 -39.41 6.27 -14.14
CA PRO A 215 -39.80 5.03 -13.46
C PRO A 215 -40.45 3.97 -14.37
N HIS A 216 -40.68 4.27 -15.66
CA HIS A 216 -41.47 3.43 -16.57
C HIS A 216 -40.64 2.83 -17.72
N LEU A 217 -39.37 2.54 -17.44
CA LEU A 217 -38.43 1.89 -18.36
C LEU A 217 -38.57 0.36 -18.37
N VAL A 218 -38.41 -0.24 -19.56
CA VAL A 218 -38.27 -1.70 -19.76
C VAL A 218 -37.05 -2.02 -20.62
N PHE A 219 -36.08 -2.73 -20.06
CA PHE A 219 -34.90 -3.21 -20.79
C PHE A 219 -35.16 -4.55 -21.50
N ILE A 220 -34.77 -4.66 -22.78
CA ILE A 220 -35.02 -5.83 -23.64
C ILE A 220 -33.71 -6.28 -24.32
N PRO A 221 -32.95 -7.20 -23.69
CA PRO A 221 -31.69 -7.73 -24.22
C PRO A 221 -31.91 -8.86 -25.25
N ASP A 222 -30.95 -9.05 -26.15
CA ASP A 222 -30.79 -10.34 -26.84
C ASP A 222 -30.37 -11.42 -25.83
N MET A 223 -30.69 -12.69 -26.11
CA MET A 223 -30.38 -13.83 -25.21
C MET A 223 -28.91 -14.30 -25.32
N ASP A 224 -27.96 -13.37 -25.14
CA ASP A 224 -26.53 -13.64 -25.02
C ASP A 224 -25.83 -12.71 -24.01
N LYS A 225 -24.52 -12.89 -23.84
CA LYS A 225 -23.73 -12.07 -22.89
C LYS A 225 -23.61 -10.59 -23.33
N PRO A 226 -23.30 -10.26 -24.61
CA PRO A 226 -23.35 -8.88 -25.12
C PRO A 226 -24.65 -8.13 -24.79
N GLY A 227 -25.82 -8.68 -25.11
CA GLY A 227 -27.09 -7.96 -24.94
C GLY A 227 -27.46 -7.65 -23.50
N ILE A 228 -27.17 -8.57 -22.57
CA ILE A 228 -27.34 -8.34 -21.13
C ILE A 228 -26.40 -7.25 -20.59
N GLU A 229 -25.15 -7.25 -21.04
CA GLU A 229 -24.15 -6.25 -20.66
C GLU A 229 -24.49 -4.85 -21.23
N HIS A 230 -25.06 -4.80 -22.43
CA HIS A 230 -25.51 -3.55 -23.06
C HIS A 230 -26.69 -2.92 -22.32
N MET A 231 -27.72 -3.71 -21.99
CA MET A 231 -28.87 -3.21 -21.22
C MET A 231 -28.47 -2.72 -19.82
N ARG A 232 -27.51 -3.38 -19.16
CA ARG A 232 -26.98 -2.91 -17.87
C ARG A 232 -26.25 -1.57 -17.98
N LYS A 233 -25.48 -1.34 -19.04
CA LYS A 233 -24.81 -0.04 -19.26
C LYS A 233 -25.81 1.10 -19.44
N ILE A 234 -26.96 0.82 -20.04
CA ILE A 234 -28.05 1.80 -20.14
C ILE A 234 -28.69 2.01 -18.74
N GLN A 235 -29.00 0.93 -18.01
CA GLN A 235 -29.53 0.97 -16.64
C GLN A 235 -28.61 1.70 -15.64
N GLU A 236 -27.28 1.64 -15.81
CA GLU A 236 -26.31 2.40 -15.01
C GLU A 236 -26.41 3.93 -15.23
N VAL A 237 -26.97 4.37 -16.37
CA VAL A 237 -27.19 5.79 -16.70
C VAL A 237 -28.63 6.21 -16.37
N THR A 238 -29.63 5.43 -16.77
CA THR A 238 -31.05 5.80 -16.62
C THR A 238 -31.59 5.54 -15.22
N GLY A 239 -30.94 4.68 -14.43
CA GLY A 239 -31.45 4.21 -13.16
C GLY A 239 -32.39 2.98 -13.29
N PRO A 240 -33.14 2.64 -12.22
CA PRO A 240 -33.84 1.38 -12.11
C PRO A 240 -35.08 1.29 -13.03
N GLY A 241 -35.21 0.16 -13.73
CA GLY A 241 -36.37 -0.16 -14.56
C GLY A 241 -36.75 -1.64 -14.47
N LYS A 242 -37.81 -2.01 -15.19
CA LYS A 242 -38.23 -3.40 -15.38
C LYS A 242 -37.45 -4.03 -16.54
N TRP A 243 -37.54 -5.34 -16.70
CA TRP A 243 -36.85 -6.08 -17.75
C TRP A 243 -37.80 -7.09 -18.42
N LEU A 244 -37.68 -7.24 -19.74
CA LEU A 244 -38.42 -8.21 -20.55
C LEU A 244 -37.41 -9.14 -21.23
N TYR A 245 -37.45 -10.42 -20.87
CA TYR A 245 -36.51 -11.42 -21.38
C TYR A 245 -37.18 -12.27 -22.46
N PRO A 246 -36.72 -12.24 -23.72
CA PRO A 246 -37.20 -13.14 -24.77
C PRO A 246 -37.10 -14.60 -24.33
N TYR A 247 -38.14 -15.39 -24.61
CA TYR A 247 -38.26 -16.77 -24.11
C TYR A 247 -38.03 -16.83 -22.57
N PRO A 248 -38.91 -16.25 -21.74
CA PRO A 248 -38.65 -16.00 -20.31
C PRO A 248 -38.43 -17.26 -19.46
N GLU A 249 -38.90 -18.42 -19.95
CA GLU A 249 -38.74 -19.77 -19.38
C GLU A 249 -37.52 -20.53 -19.92
N SER A 250 -36.73 -19.93 -20.81
CA SER A 250 -35.60 -20.61 -21.48
C SER A 250 -34.49 -20.97 -20.50
N GLY A 251 -34.09 -22.24 -20.50
CA GLY A 251 -32.92 -22.72 -19.76
C GLY A 251 -31.62 -22.01 -20.13
N THR A 252 -31.55 -21.42 -21.34
CA THR A 252 -30.38 -20.69 -21.86
C THR A 252 -30.05 -19.45 -21.03
N TRP A 253 -31.01 -18.82 -20.33
CA TRP A 253 -30.73 -17.69 -19.43
C TRP A 253 -29.76 -18.04 -18.29
N ASN A 254 -29.65 -19.34 -17.91
CA ASN A 254 -28.67 -19.79 -16.92
C ASN A 254 -27.25 -19.98 -17.52
N HIS A 255 -27.15 -20.16 -18.84
CA HIS A 255 -25.95 -20.56 -19.57
C HIS A 255 -25.84 -19.81 -20.91
N LEU A 256 -25.78 -18.47 -20.83
CA LEU A 256 -25.83 -17.60 -22.01
C LEU A 256 -24.69 -17.88 -23.01
N PRO A 257 -24.99 -17.91 -24.33
CA PRO A 257 -23.96 -18.01 -25.37
C PRO A 257 -23.05 -16.78 -25.39
N ALA A 258 -21.88 -16.92 -26.02
CA ALA A 258 -20.89 -15.85 -26.09
C ALA A 258 -21.32 -14.69 -27.02
N ALA A 259 -22.07 -15.00 -28.07
CA ALA A 259 -22.72 -14.07 -29.00
C ALA A 259 -23.77 -14.83 -29.83
N GLY A 260 -24.69 -14.11 -30.45
CA GLY A 260 -25.67 -14.67 -31.39
C GLY A 260 -26.90 -15.29 -30.72
N GLY A 261 -27.29 -14.77 -29.56
CA GLY A 261 -28.52 -15.17 -28.87
C GLY A 261 -29.78 -14.90 -29.68
N ALA A 262 -30.86 -15.64 -29.42
CA ALA A 262 -32.17 -15.31 -30.00
C ALA A 262 -32.69 -13.98 -29.42
N ASP A 263 -33.42 -13.22 -30.23
CA ASP A 263 -33.99 -11.91 -29.84
C ASP A 263 -35.53 -11.94 -29.72
N ILE A 264 -36.13 -10.80 -29.37
CA ILE A 264 -37.59 -10.66 -29.24
C ILE A 264 -38.33 -10.90 -30.57
N VAL A 265 -37.68 -10.66 -31.72
CA VAL A 265 -38.24 -10.92 -33.05
C VAL A 265 -38.23 -12.40 -33.35
N ASP A 266 -37.19 -13.14 -32.96
CA ASP A 266 -37.18 -14.61 -33.06
C ASP A 266 -38.32 -15.26 -32.26
N TRP A 267 -38.60 -14.73 -31.06
CA TRP A 267 -39.66 -15.23 -30.16
C TRP A 267 -41.06 -15.00 -30.74
N VAL A 268 -41.30 -13.85 -31.39
CA VAL A 268 -42.54 -13.58 -32.13
C VAL A 268 -42.62 -14.42 -33.40
N GLU A 269 -41.51 -14.63 -34.10
CA GLU A 269 -41.44 -15.59 -35.22
C GLU A 269 -41.62 -17.06 -34.76
N ASP A 270 -41.59 -17.37 -33.46
CA ASP A 270 -41.96 -18.68 -32.87
C ASP A 270 -43.42 -18.70 -32.35
N GLY A 271 -44.17 -17.60 -32.50
CA GLY A 271 -45.60 -17.52 -32.18
C GLY A 271 -45.96 -16.89 -30.82
N ALA A 272 -45.03 -16.18 -30.17
CA ALA A 272 -45.35 -15.43 -28.95
C ALA A 272 -46.39 -14.32 -29.22
N THR A 273 -47.45 -14.26 -28.41
CA THR A 273 -48.50 -13.22 -28.54
C THR A 273 -48.13 -11.94 -27.79
N LYS A 274 -48.75 -10.81 -28.15
CA LYS A 274 -48.55 -9.51 -27.47
C LYS A 274 -48.80 -9.60 -25.96
N GLU A 275 -49.80 -10.37 -25.55
CA GLU A 275 -50.18 -10.57 -24.16
C GLU A 275 -49.11 -11.33 -23.38
N GLN A 276 -48.49 -12.35 -24.00
CA GLN A 276 -47.39 -13.11 -23.41
C GLN A 276 -46.11 -12.26 -23.28
N ILE A 277 -45.87 -11.36 -24.24
CA ILE A 277 -44.72 -10.44 -24.25
C ILE A 277 -44.88 -9.39 -23.14
N LEU A 278 -46.07 -8.79 -23.01
CA LEU A 278 -46.38 -7.85 -21.92
C LEU A 278 -46.33 -8.54 -20.54
N ALA A 279 -46.81 -9.78 -20.43
CA ALA A 279 -46.75 -10.56 -19.20
C ALA A 279 -45.32 -11.01 -18.81
N ALA A 280 -44.35 -10.94 -19.72
CA ALA A 280 -42.94 -11.28 -19.45
C ALA A 280 -42.12 -10.12 -18.84
N ILE A 281 -42.73 -8.95 -18.65
CA ILE A 281 -42.09 -7.78 -18.02
C ILE A 281 -42.02 -8.00 -16.49
N ARG A 282 -40.81 -8.25 -15.99
CA ARG A 282 -40.51 -8.58 -14.58
C ARG A 282 -39.45 -7.65 -13.98
N THR A 283 -39.11 -7.81 -12.70
CA THR A 283 -38.01 -7.08 -12.08
C THR A 283 -36.69 -7.84 -12.27
N GLU A 284 -35.54 -7.15 -12.27
CA GLU A 284 -34.24 -7.83 -12.43
C GLU A 284 -33.98 -8.87 -11.32
N LYS A 285 -34.53 -8.64 -10.12
CA LYS A 285 -34.40 -9.53 -8.94
C LYS A 285 -35.09 -10.88 -9.08
N ASP A 286 -35.98 -11.04 -10.06
CA ASP A 286 -36.70 -12.30 -10.29
C ASP A 286 -35.82 -13.39 -10.94
N ILE A 287 -34.61 -13.02 -11.40
CA ILE A 287 -33.69 -13.93 -12.11
C ILE A 287 -32.56 -14.41 -11.19
N GLY A 288 -32.44 -15.75 -11.13
CA GLY A 288 -31.62 -16.49 -10.16
C GLY A 288 -32.42 -17.63 -9.51
N ASN A 289 -33.74 -17.48 -9.38
CA ASN A 289 -34.64 -18.53 -8.87
C ASN A 289 -35.01 -19.61 -9.91
N SER A 290 -34.49 -19.54 -11.14
CA SER A 290 -34.70 -20.52 -12.22
C SER A 290 -34.23 -21.94 -11.87
N GLN A 291 -33.37 -22.13 -10.86
CA GLN A 291 -33.04 -23.46 -10.33
C GLN A 291 -34.17 -24.11 -9.51
N ALA A 292 -35.18 -23.36 -9.05
CA ALA A 292 -36.30 -23.91 -8.27
C ALA A 292 -37.38 -24.58 -9.14
N VAL A 293 -37.54 -24.16 -10.41
CA VAL A 293 -38.69 -24.54 -11.24
C VAL A 293 -38.64 -26.01 -11.69
N ARG A 294 -37.46 -26.63 -11.80
CA ARG A 294 -37.31 -28.03 -12.24
C ARG A 294 -37.68 -29.10 -11.20
N GLN A 295 -38.20 -28.74 -10.02
CA GLN A 295 -38.88 -29.66 -9.11
C GLN A 295 -40.35 -29.28 -8.84
N GLY A 296 -40.91 -28.34 -9.61
CA GLY A 296 -42.25 -27.78 -9.42
C GLY A 296 -43.38 -28.42 -10.23
N ASN A 297 -43.22 -29.64 -10.80
CA ASN A 297 -44.30 -30.27 -11.59
C ASN A 297 -44.23 -31.81 -11.64
N LEU A 298 -44.27 -32.47 -10.47
CA LEU A 298 -44.48 -33.93 -10.36
C LEU A 298 -45.39 -34.34 -9.20
N PHE A 299 -46.06 -33.39 -8.55
CA PHE A 299 -46.94 -33.63 -7.39
C PHE A 299 -48.23 -32.78 -7.38
N ASP A 300 -48.88 -32.60 -8.54
CA ASP A 300 -50.35 -32.44 -8.54
C ASP A 300 -51.04 -33.80 -8.60
N GLN A 301 -51.00 -34.51 -7.46
CA GLN A 301 -51.99 -35.54 -7.13
C GLN A 301 -52.40 -35.42 -5.66
N LYS A 302 -53.44 -34.61 -5.43
CA LYS A 302 -54.44 -34.74 -4.35
C LYS A 302 -53.99 -35.45 -3.06
N ARG A 303 -53.53 -34.67 -2.07
CA ARG A 303 -53.69 -35.03 -0.66
C ARG A 303 -54.26 -33.84 0.12
N GLY A 304 -55.53 -33.93 0.48
CA GLY A 304 -56.18 -32.95 1.33
C GLY A 304 -55.66 -33.04 2.78
N GLY A 305 -55.35 -31.89 3.37
CA GLY A 305 -54.95 -31.73 4.76
C GLY A 305 -55.34 -30.33 5.23
N LYS A 306 -55.76 -30.19 6.50
CA LYS A 306 -56.24 -28.90 7.02
C LYS A 306 -55.08 -27.91 7.19
N GLY A 307 -55.37 -26.63 6.93
CA GLY A 307 -54.34 -25.60 6.77
C GLY A 307 -53.73 -25.07 8.07
N PHE A 308 -52.68 -24.28 7.85
CA PHE A 308 -52.16 -23.24 8.75
C PHE A 308 -51.78 -22.07 7.86
N GLU A 309 -52.27 -20.87 8.15
CA GLU A 309 -51.75 -19.66 7.52
C GLU A 309 -50.32 -19.41 8.02
N LYS A 310 -49.42 -19.05 7.09
CA LYS A 310 -48.04 -18.66 7.42
C LYS A 310 -47.90 -17.16 7.24
N THR A 311 -47.74 -16.44 8.34
CA THR A 311 -47.36 -15.03 8.32
C THR A 311 -45.95 -14.91 7.75
N TYR A 312 -45.83 -14.33 6.55
CA TYR A 312 -44.51 -14.05 5.97
C TYR A 312 -43.88 -12.85 6.69
N ILE A 313 -42.80 -13.10 7.44
CA ILE A 313 -42.07 -12.05 8.16
C ILE A 313 -40.98 -11.48 7.24
N PRO A 314 -40.89 -10.15 7.05
CA PRO A 314 -39.82 -9.51 6.27
C PRO A 314 -38.42 -9.79 6.80
N SER A 315 -37.42 -9.73 5.92
CA SER A 315 -36.02 -10.06 6.26
C SER A 315 -35.42 -9.22 7.39
N SER A 316 -35.83 -7.96 7.53
CA SER A 316 -35.39 -7.03 8.57
C SER A 316 -35.92 -7.40 9.97
N GLU A 317 -37.20 -7.77 10.06
CA GLU A 317 -37.85 -8.20 11.31
C GLU A 317 -37.36 -9.60 11.73
N LEU A 318 -37.15 -10.50 10.76
CA LEU A 318 -36.50 -11.78 11.01
C LEU A 318 -35.04 -11.60 11.46
N ALA A 319 -34.28 -10.66 10.88
CA ALA A 319 -32.92 -10.37 11.31
C ALA A 319 -32.86 -9.89 12.77
N LEU A 320 -33.75 -8.97 13.16
CA LEU A 320 -33.88 -8.49 14.55
C LEU A 320 -34.23 -9.66 15.51
N THR A 321 -35.15 -10.53 15.08
CA THR A 321 -35.56 -11.71 15.86
C THR A 321 -34.40 -12.69 16.03
N LEU A 322 -33.63 -12.98 14.97
CA LEU A 322 -32.45 -13.85 15.03
C LEU A 322 -31.36 -13.27 15.94
N GLN A 323 -31.17 -11.95 15.91
CA GLN A 323 -30.23 -11.24 16.76
C GLN A 323 -30.55 -11.50 18.24
N ILE A 324 -31.77 -11.13 18.67
CA ILE A 324 -32.23 -11.23 20.06
C ILE A 324 -32.39 -12.68 20.53
N GLU A 325 -32.93 -13.57 19.67
CA GLU A 325 -33.25 -14.93 20.10
C GLU A 325 -32.09 -15.93 20.00
N ILE A 326 -31.05 -15.67 19.20
CA ILE A 326 -29.98 -16.65 18.89
C ILE A 326 -28.57 -16.05 19.01
N VAL A 327 -28.32 -14.85 18.44
CA VAL A 327 -26.98 -14.26 18.39
C VAL A 327 -26.53 -13.73 19.76
N GLU A 328 -27.41 -13.03 20.47
CA GLU A 328 -27.14 -12.46 21.80
C GLU A 328 -27.11 -13.51 22.94
N PRO A 329 -28.00 -14.52 22.99
CA PRO A 329 -28.02 -15.48 24.10
C PRO A 329 -26.96 -16.60 24.03
N CYS A 330 -26.07 -16.59 23.02
CA CYS A 330 -24.97 -17.56 22.84
C CYS A 330 -25.37 -19.04 23.03
N LEU A 331 -26.52 -19.43 22.47
CA LEU A 331 -27.14 -20.75 22.65
C LEU A 331 -26.25 -21.92 22.21
N SER A 332 -26.37 -23.06 22.89
CA SER A 332 -25.64 -24.27 22.49
C SER A 332 -26.05 -24.76 21.09
N GLY A 333 -25.16 -25.52 20.43
CA GLY A 333 -25.41 -26.01 19.07
C GLY A 333 -26.67 -26.87 18.89
N ALA A 334 -27.22 -27.44 19.97
CA ALA A 334 -28.50 -28.15 19.95
C ALA A 334 -29.69 -27.18 20.01
N GLU A 335 -29.71 -26.27 21.00
CA GLU A 335 -30.77 -25.28 21.20
C GLU A 335 -30.87 -24.32 20.01
N ARG A 336 -29.72 -23.83 19.53
CA ARG A 336 -29.59 -23.02 18.31
C ARG A 336 -30.20 -23.73 17.10
N LYS A 337 -29.96 -25.04 16.93
CA LYS A 337 -30.53 -25.81 15.83
C LYS A 337 -32.05 -25.95 15.93
N GLY A 338 -32.59 -26.05 17.15
CA GLY A 338 -34.02 -25.97 17.43
C GLY A 338 -34.60 -24.62 17.04
N LYS A 339 -34.13 -23.52 17.66
CA LYS A 339 -34.61 -22.16 17.41
C LYS A 339 -34.54 -21.75 15.92
N ILE A 340 -33.47 -22.08 15.20
CA ILE A 340 -33.38 -21.83 13.75
C ILE A 340 -34.53 -22.49 13.00
N SER A 341 -34.91 -23.72 13.39
CA SER A 341 -36.01 -24.44 12.77
C SER A 341 -37.36 -23.82 13.10
N ASP A 342 -37.58 -23.43 14.36
CA ASP A 342 -38.84 -22.85 14.82
C ASP A 342 -39.07 -21.45 14.24
N LEU A 343 -38.03 -20.60 14.21
CA LEU A 343 -38.11 -19.27 13.59
C LEU A 343 -38.29 -19.35 12.07
N ALA A 344 -37.59 -20.26 11.37
CA ALA A 344 -37.82 -20.50 9.95
C ALA A 344 -39.27 -20.92 9.67
N ASN A 345 -39.82 -21.83 10.48
CA ASN A 345 -41.21 -22.29 10.35
C ASN A 345 -42.23 -21.18 10.62
N LYS A 346 -42.02 -20.37 11.67
CA LYS A 346 -42.88 -19.22 12.04
C LYS A 346 -42.86 -18.11 10.98
N ALA A 347 -41.67 -17.74 10.50
CA ALA A 347 -41.48 -16.64 9.55
C ALA A 347 -41.85 -16.98 8.10
N GLY A 348 -42.01 -18.27 7.78
CA GLY A 348 -42.20 -18.77 6.41
C GLY A 348 -40.92 -18.92 5.59
N TRP A 349 -39.74 -18.73 6.19
CA TRP A 349 -38.43 -18.79 5.51
C TRP A 349 -37.87 -20.21 5.43
N ARG A 350 -36.99 -20.49 4.45
CA ARG A 350 -36.31 -21.80 4.41
C ARG A 350 -35.21 -21.84 5.46
N ASN A 351 -35.07 -22.98 6.11
CA ASN A 351 -34.05 -23.30 7.10
C ASN A 351 -32.59 -23.01 6.63
N ALA A 352 -32.33 -22.92 5.33
CA ALA A 352 -31.03 -22.55 4.76
C ALA A 352 -30.84 -21.02 4.70
N ASP A 353 -31.85 -20.27 4.25
CA ASP A 353 -31.81 -18.81 4.15
C ASP A 353 -31.66 -18.18 5.54
N VAL A 354 -32.36 -18.72 6.53
CA VAL A 354 -32.25 -18.32 7.95
C VAL A 354 -30.85 -18.56 8.50
N ARG A 355 -30.15 -19.63 8.07
CA ARG A 355 -28.75 -19.87 8.46
C ARG A 355 -27.81 -18.89 7.78
N SER A 356 -27.98 -18.63 6.48
CA SER A 356 -27.17 -17.64 5.78
C SER A 356 -27.33 -16.23 6.38
N LEU A 357 -28.54 -15.83 6.75
CA LEU A 357 -28.79 -14.54 7.43
C LEU A 357 -28.17 -14.49 8.83
N LEU A 358 -28.25 -15.60 9.58
CA LEU A 358 -27.61 -15.72 10.90
C LEU A 358 -26.08 -15.67 10.81
N GLU A 359 -25.48 -16.36 9.85
CA GLU A 359 -24.03 -16.33 9.58
C GLU A 359 -23.57 -14.91 9.18
N ASP A 360 -24.39 -14.17 8.43
CA ASP A 360 -24.13 -12.78 8.03
C ASP A 360 -24.24 -11.79 9.23
N LEU A 361 -25.13 -12.07 10.19
CA LEU A 361 -25.30 -11.30 11.43
C LEU A 361 -24.19 -11.59 12.44
N GLU A 362 -23.80 -12.85 12.61
CA GLU A 362 -22.67 -13.22 13.48
C GLU A 362 -21.35 -12.67 12.93
N THR A 363 -21.13 -12.76 11.62
CA THR A 363 -19.95 -12.13 10.97
C THR A 363 -19.92 -10.61 11.16
N GLU A 364 -21.09 -9.97 11.32
CA GLU A 364 -21.16 -8.54 11.64
C GLU A 364 -20.93 -8.27 13.14
N ARG A 365 -21.56 -9.03 14.04
CA ARG A 365 -21.32 -8.94 15.50
C ARG A 365 -19.85 -9.13 15.83
N ASP A 366 -19.24 -10.19 15.31
CA ASP A 366 -17.87 -10.57 15.65
C ASP A 366 -16.89 -9.50 15.15
N TYR A 367 -17.12 -8.93 13.96
CA TYR A 367 -16.33 -7.79 13.49
C TYR A 367 -16.57 -6.50 14.31
N ARG A 368 -17.79 -6.26 14.80
CA ARG A 368 -18.07 -5.14 15.72
C ARG A 368 -17.38 -5.34 17.08
N ALA A 369 -17.27 -6.59 17.56
CA ALA A 369 -16.53 -6.93 18.77
C ALA A 369 -15.02 -6.72 18.59
N GLU A 370 -14.42 -7.26 17.51
CA GLU A 370 -13.00 -7.01 17.17
C GLU A 370 -12.68 -5.50 17.10
N VAL A 371 -13.58 -4.68 16.54
CA VAL A 371 -13.44 -3.21 16.48
C VAL A 371 -13.54 -2.56 17.87
N ALA A 372 -14.47 -3.02 18.72
CA ALA A 372 -14.64 -2.52 20.08
C ALA A 372 -13.48 -2.90 21.01
N GLU A 373 -12.93 -4.10 20.88
CA GLU A 373 -11.72 -4.54 21.60
C GLU A 373 -10.49 -3.74 21.15
N SER A 374 -10.40 -3.42 19.86
CA SER A 374 -9.33 -2.56 19.30
C SER A 374 -9.46 -1.08 19.69
N ARG A 375 -10.51 -0.67 20.41
CA ARG A 375 -10.89 0.76 20.54
C ARG A 375 -9.88 1.61 21.30
N ASP A 376 -9.31 1.08 22.38
CA ASP A 376 -8.33 1.81 23.19
C ASP A 376 -6.96 1.91 22.50
N GLU A 377 -6.52 0.86 21.81
CA GLU A 377 -5.34 0.93 20.91
C GLU A 377 -5.56 2.00 19.83
N ASN A 378 -6.76 2.06 19.24
CA ASN A 378 -7.10 3.10 18.27
C ASN A 378 -7.07 4.51 18.89
N ASN A 379 -7.63 4.70 20.07
CA ASN A 379 -7.60 5.99 20.77
C ASN A 379 -6.16 6.47 21.03
N GLU A 380 -5.29 5.58 21.51
CA GLU A 380 -3.85 5.86 21.64
C GLU A 380 -3.21 6.21 20.29
N LEU A 381 -3.50 5.42 19.23
CA LEU A 381 -2.93 5.59 17.89
C LEU A 381 -3.27 6.96 17.27
N PHE A 382 -4.50 7.47 17.47
CA PHE A 382 -4.87 8.82 17.02
C PHE A 382 -4.36 9.94 17.92
N ALA A 383 -4.21 9.70 19.23
CA ALA A 383 -3.54 10.65 20.13
C ALA A 383 -2.07 10.81 19.73
N ALA A 384 -1.36 9.69 19.54
CA ALA A 384 0.00 9.64 19.01
C ALA A 384 0.14 10.38 17.67
N GLN A 385 -0.83 10.22 16.73
CA GLN A 385 -0.78 10.90 15.43
C GLN A 385 -0.75 12.43 15.56
N LYS A 386 -1.39 13.01 16.58
CA LYS A 386 -1.38 14.46 16.85
C LYS A 386 -0.19 14.89 17.72
N LYS A 387 0.44 13.97 18.46
CA LYS A 387 1.55 14.25 19.39
C LYS A 387 2.80 14.67 18.63
N LYS A 388 3.12 15.96 18.69
CA LYS A 388 4.42 16.52 18.31
C LYS A 388 5.27 16.64 19.56
N LEU A 389 6.52 16.17 19.50
CA LEU A 389 7.49 16.47 20.55
C LEU A 389 7.83 17.96 20.49
N ASP A 390 7.74 18.65 21.63
CA ASP A 390 8.30 19.98 21.78
C ASP A 390 9.78 19.86 22.16
N LEU A 391 10.68 20.37 21.32
CA LEU A 391 12.12 20.36 21.61
C LEU A 391 12.46 21.24 22.83
N TYR A 392 11.63 22.22 23.19
CA TYR A 392 11.84 23.03 24.38
C TYR A 392 11.53 22.30 25.70
N SER A 393 10.75 21.22 25.68
CA SER A 393 10.49 20.43 26.90
C SER A 393 11.59 19.40 27.20
N VAL A 394 12.42 19.05 26.20
CA VAL A 394 13.45 18.01 26.32
C VAL A 394 14.90 18.47 26.10
N LEU A 395 15.15 19.68 25.57
CA LEU A 395 16.50 20.22 25.34
C LEU A 395 16.71 21.61 25.95
N PRO A 396 17.96 22.01 26.26
CA PRO A 396 18.31 23.38 26.57
C PRO A 396 17.81 24.36 25.50
N LYS A 397 17.22 25.48 25.95
CA LYS A 397 16.56 26.48 25.09
C LYS A 397 17.42 26.94 23.90
N GLN A 398 18.73 27.09 24.10
CA GLN A 398 19.66 27.48 23.03
C GLN A 398 19.68 26.46 21.88
N LEU A 399 19.86 25.17 22.19
CA LEU A 399 19.88 24.09 21.21
C LEU A 399 18.50 23.90 20.55
N ALA A 400 17.42 23.92 21.34
CA ALA A 400 16.06 23.83 20.81
C ALA A 400 15.75 24.97 19.81
N THR A 401 16.10 26.22 20.15
CA THR A 401 15.97 27.36 19.23
C THR A 401 16.81 27.20 17.97
N ALA A 402 18.05 26.74 18.09
CA ALA A 402 18.94 26.52 16.94
C ALA A 402 18.38 25.45 15.98
N ILE A 403 18.00 24.28 16.50
CA ILE A 403 17.41 23.19 15.69
C ILE A 403 16.15 23.68 14.95
N ILE A 404 15.26 24.39 15.64
CA ILE A 404 14.02 24.93 15.06
C ILE A 404 14.32 26.03 14.00
N ALA A 405 15.37 26.83 14.19
CA ALA A 405 15.78 27.85 13.23
C ALA A 405 16.38 27.24 11.96
N SER A 406 17.30 26.29 12.08
CA SER A 406 17.91 25.59 10.94
C SER A 406 16.88 24.75 10.18
N ALA A 407 15.94 24.10 10.89
CA ALA A 407 14.82 23.39 10.28
C ALA A 407 13.93 24.32 9.44
N LYS A 408 13.58 25.51 9.97
CA LYS A 408 12.81 26.52 9.22
C LYS A 408 13.54 26.96 7.95
N ASN A 409 14.86 27.20 8.01
CA ASN A 409 15.65 27.61 6.83
C ASN A 409 15.65 26.56 5.72
N GLY A 410 15.80 25.27 6.08
CA GLY A 410 15.78 24.17 5.12
C GLY A 410 14.38 23.65 4.74
N GLY A 411 13.31 24.17 5.34
CA GLY A 411 11.94 23.62 5.20
C GLY A 411 11.76 22.21 5.79
N LEU A 412 12.62 21.82 6.74
CA LEU A 412 12.75 20.47 7.30
C LEU A 412 11.87 20.27 8.56
N ASP A 413 11.63 19.01 8.93
CA ASP A 413 11.11 18.66 10.26
C ASP A 413 12.24 18.79 11.30
N PRO A 414 12.08 19.61 12.37
CA PRO A 414 13.08 19.75 13.44
C PRO A 414 13.54 18.43 14.06
N MET A 415 12.64 17.44 14.14
CA MET A 415 12.97 16.13 14.72
C MET A 415 13.98 15.37 13.87
N MET A 416 14.01 15.55 12.55
CA MET A 416 14.99 14.88 11.69
C MET A 416 16.43 15.37 11.94
N ILE A 417 16.59 16.65 12.29
CA ILE A 417 17.88 17.22 12.69
C ILE A 417 18.23 16.71 14.10
N PHE A 418 17.28 16.71 15.03
CA PHE A 418 17.50 16.22 16.39
C PHE A 418 17.90 14.73 16.44
N GLN A 419 17.24 13.86 15.66
CA GLN A 419 17.64 12.44 15.50
C GLN A 419 19.12 12.28 15.12
N SER A 420 19.62 13.20 14.28
CA SER A 420 21.00 13.19 13.80
C SER A 420 21.96 13.66 14.90
N ILE A 421 21.58 14.71 15.65
CA ILE A 421 22.35 15.22 16.80
C ILE A 421 22.41 14.16 17.93
N LEU A 422 21.30 13.47 18.19
CA LEU A 422 21.21 12.45 19.25
C LEU A 422 22.23 11.31 19.04
N ALA A 423 22.39 10.86 17.79
CA ALA A 423 23.43 9.90 17.43
C ALA A 423 24.85 10.49 17.54
N GLY A 424 25.04 11.73 17.09
CA GLY A 424 26.33 12.43 17.18
C GLY A 424 26.80 12.62 18.63
N THR A 425 25.91 13.03 19.53
CA THR A 425 26.23 13.21 20.95
C THR A 425 26.50 11.89 21.65
N GLY A 426 25.69 10.84 21.42
CA GLY A 426 25.97 9.52 22.00
C GLY A 426 27.33 8.95 21.57
N THR A 427 27.75 9.25 20.33
CA THR A 427 29.07 8.92 19.78
C THR A 427 30.18 9.75 20.43
N ALA A 428 30.00 11.08 20.55
CA ALA A 428 30.94 11.96 21.24
C ALA A 428 31.15 11.56 22.71
N MET A 429 30.07 11.17 23.39
CA MET A 429 30.04 10.66 24.77
C MET A 429 30.59 9.23 24.94
N SER A 430 31.30 8.68 23.95
CA SER A 430 31.87 7.31 23.93
C SER A 430 32.28 6.73 25.29
N ASN A 431 33.15 7.44 26.02
CA ASN A 431 33.72 6.93 27.28
C ASN A 431 32.84 7.14 28.52
N ARG A 432 31.62 7.68 28.38
CA ARG A 432 30.65 7.87 29.46
C ARG A 432 29.66 6.72 29.53
N ALA A 433 29.19 6.40 30.73
CA ALA A 433 28.09 5.45 30.96
C ALA A 433 27.30 5.84 32.22
N VAL A 434 26.08 5.34 32.38
CA VAL A 434 25.28 5.48 33.60
C VAL A 434 25.18 4.13 34.32
N ARG A 435 25.39 4.11 35.63
CA ARG A 435 25.08 2.94 36.46
C ARG A 435 23.63 3.04 36.91
N VAL A 436 22.80 2.10 36.44
CA VAL A 436 21.39 1.99 36.83
C VAL A 436 21.26 1.17 38.12
N ALA A 437 22.01 0.06 38.20
CA ALA A 437 21.98 -0.84 39.35
C ALA A 437 23.37 -1.49 39.56
N LYS A 438 23.53 -2.25 40.65
CA LYS A 438 24.78 -2.97 40.93
C LYS A 438 25.09 -4.01 39.83
N GLY A 439 26.06 -3.71 38.98
CA GLY A 439 26.44 -4.53 37.83
C GLY A 439 25.73 -4.18 36.52
N PHE A 440 24.76 -3.26 36.53
CA PHE A 440 24.05 -2.81 35.34
C PHE A 440 24.50 -1.39 34.95
N ILE A 441 25.27 -1.30 33.87
CA ILE A 441 25.93 -0.06 33.40
C ILE A 441 25.62 0.11 31.92
N GLU A 442 24.98 1.23 31.57
CA GLU A 442 24.52 1.53 30.21
C GLU A 442 25.35 2.63 29.56
N SER A 443 25.86 2.36 28.36
CA SER A 443 26.62 3.32 27.55
C SER A 443 25.69 3.98 26.51
N PRO A 444 25.98 5.20 26.00
CA PRO A 444 25.04 6.01 25.22
C PRO A 444 24.85 5.55 23.76
N ILE A 445 24.62 4.25 23.57
CA ILE A 445 24.49 3.57 22.28
C ILE A 445 23.04 3.69 21.80
N LEU A 446 22.81 4.60 20.84
CA LEU A 446 21.47 4.97 20.36
C LEU A 446 21.34 4.72 18.84
N TRP A 447 20.18 4.23 18.41
CA TRP A 447 19.85 3.93 17.01
C TRP A 447 18.67 4.79 16.47
N PRO A 448 18.81 6.14 16.40
CA PRO A 448 17.79 7.02 15.87
C PRO A 448 17.61 6.92 14.34
N ILE A 449 16.37 6.71 13.91
CA ILE A 449 16.00 6.45 12.50
C ILE A 449 14.99 7.49 12.02
N VAL A 450 15.13 7.97 10.79
CA VAL A 450 14.18 8.88 10.13
C VAL A 450 13.34 8.11 9.12
N VAL A 451 12.04 7.98 9.39
CA VAL A 451 11.07 7.30 8.52
C VAL A 451 10.35 8.34 7.66
N ALA A 452 10.85 8.55 6.44
CA ALA A 452 10.35 9.59 5.53
C ALA A 452 10.44 9.17 4.05
N GLY A 453 9.59 9.75 3.21
CA GLY A 453 9.58 9.47 1.77
C GLY A 453 10.80 10.01 1.00
N PRO A 454 10.84 9.81 -0.32
CA PRO A 454 11.68 10.59 -1.21
C PRO A 454 11.40 12.10 -1.06
N GLY A 455 12.39 12.94 -1.34
CA GLY A 455 12.25 14.41 -1.29
C GLY A 455 12.00 15.04 0.09
N SER A 456 11.81 14.25 1.15
CA SER A 456 11.45 14.75 2.50
C SER A 456 12.62 15.37 3.29
N GLY A 457 13.75 15.68 2.65
CA GLY A 457 14.89 16.36 3.29
C GLY A 457 15.78 15.50 4.21
N LYS A 458 15.75 14.16 4.08
CA LYS A 458 16.52 13.22 4.93
C LYS A 458 18.02 13.54 4.99
N SER A 459 18.72 13.51 3.85
CA SER A 459 20.16 13.73 3.78
C SER A 459 20.59 15.16 4.17
N PRO A 460 19.83 16.24 3.83
CA PRO A 460 20.04 17.56 4.42
C PRO A 460 19.96 17.60 5.96
N ALA A 461 18.97 16.96 6.58
CA ALA A 461 18.84 16.94 8.04
C ALA A 461 20.00 16.20 8.72
N LEU A 462 20.42 15.06 8.15
CA LEU A 462 21.62 14.32 8.57
C LEU A 462 22.88 15.21 8.51
N LYS A 463 23.07 15.96 7.42
CA LYS A 463 24.21 16.88 7.26
C LYS A 463 24.21 18.02 8.27
N ILE A 464 23.04 18.58 8.63
CA ILE A 464 22.96 19.67 9.63
C ILE A 464 23.32 19.16 11.03
N GLY A 465 22.85 17.96 11.41
CA GLY A 465 23.16 17.40 12.73
C GLY A 465 24.58 16.85 12.86
N LEU A 466 25.12 16.23 11.81
CA LEU A 466 26.41 15.52 11.84
C LEU A 466 27.57 16.26 11.18
N GLY A 467 27.33 17.37 10.48
CA GLY A 467 28.38 18.15 9.77
C GLY A 467 29.58 18.46 10.67
N PRO A 468 29.40 19.15 11.81
CA PRO A 468 30.49 19.42 12.75
C PRO A 468 31.19 18.17 13.31
N LEU A 469 30.50 17.03 13.44
CA LEU A 469 31.15 15.77 13.84
C LEU A 469 32.04 15.21 12.72
N MET A 470 31.65 15.40 11.45
CA MET A 470 32.46 15.05 10.28
C MET A 470 33.63 16.02 10.10
N ASP A 471 33.45 17.31 10.38
CA ASP A 471 34.53 18.32 10.35
C ASP A 471 35.58 18.03 11.46
N ILE A 472 35.14 17.57 12.63
CA ILE A 472 36.03 17.08 13.69
C ILE A 472 36.76 15.80 13.24
N GLU A 473 36.10 14.81 12.63
CA GLU A 473 36.81 13.64 12.07
C GLU A 473 37.80 14.03 10.96
N GLU A 474 37.48 15.03 10.13
CA GLU A 474 38.36 15.52 9.08
C GLU A 474 39.64 16.13 9.65
N SER A 475 39.57 16.83 10.79
CA SER A 475 40.79 17.24 11.51
C SER A 475 41.65 16.04 11.92
N TYR A 476 41.06 14.96 12.44
CA TYR A 476 41.79 13.74 12.78
C TYR A 476 42.33 12.97 11.56
N ARG A 477 41.74 13.14 10.37
CA ARG A 477 42.31 12.64 9.11
C ARG A 477 43.58 13.40 8.75
N LEU A 478 43.56 14.74 8.87
CA LEU A 478 44.71 15.60 8.58
C LEU A 478 45.85 15.36 9.58
N ASP A 479 45.56 15.25 10.87
CA ASP A 479 46.53 14.89 11.92
C ASP A 479 47.26 13.58 11.57
N TYR A 480 46.50 12.54 11.24
CA TYR A 480 47.01 11.22 10.86
C TYR A 480 47.84 11.24 9.55
N GLU A 481 47.52 12.16 8.63
CA GLU A 481 48.26 12.32 7.38
C GLU A 481 49.57 13.09 7.55
N GLU A 482 49.67 14.07 8.46
CA GLU A 482 50.97 14.63 8.85
C GLU A 482 51.76 13.65 9.71
N GLY A 483 51.12 12.92 10.63
CA GLY A 483 51.73 11.81 11.38
C GLY A 483 52.32 10.75 10.44
N LYS A 484 51.68 10.46 9.29
CA LYS A 484 52.25 9.59 8.25
C LYS A 484 53.48 10.17 7.55
N LYS A 485 53.60 11.49 7.43
CA LYS A 485 54.81 12.16 6.92
C LYS A 485 55.92 12.13 7.98
N GLN A 486 55.58 12.37 9.25
CA GLN A 486 56.49 12.26 10.39
C GLN A 486 57.03 10.83 10.54
N LEU A 487 56.18 9.80 10.48
CA LEU A 487 56.61 8.40 10.52
C LEU A 487 57.63 8.08 9.42
N LYS A 488 57.43 8.56 8.18
CA LYS A 488 58.42 8.39 7.10
C LYS A 488 59.74 9.11 7.37
N ARG A 489 59.71 10.31 7.98
CA ARG A 489 60.92 11.03 8.42
C ARG A 489 61.65 10.24 9.53
N LEU A 490 60.91 9.73 10.52
CA LEU A 490 61.44 8.90 11.60
C LEU A 490 62.06 7.60 11.05
N GLN A 491 61.43 6.92 10.10
CA GLN A 491 61.98 5.72 9.47
C GLN A 491 63.31 6.00 8.74
N ALA A 492 63.38 7.06 7.94
CA ALA A 492 64.61 7.44 7.25
C ALA A 492 65.74 7.86 8.23
N ASN A 493 65.40 8.63 9.27
CA ASN A 493 66.36 8.98 10.32
C ASN A 493 66.82 7.73 11.09
N TRP A 494 65.90 6.82 11.41
CA TRP A 494 66.18 5.57 12.10
C TRP A 494 67.13 4.67 11.30
N GLU A 495 66.96 4.55 9.98
CA GLU A 495 67.92 3.85 9.13
C GLU A 495 69.35 4.39 9.33
N SER A 496 69.51 5.72 9.39
CA SER A 496 70.82 6.39 9.56
C SER A 496 71.44 6.34 10.97
N LYS A 497 70.65 6.13 12.04
CA LYS A 497 71.15 6.08 13.43
C LYS A 497 72.15 4.93 13.69
N SER A 498 73.05 5.10 14.66
CA SER A 498 73.94 4.03 15.17
C SER A 498 73.17 2.91 15.88
N LYS A 499 73.85 1.86 16.35
CA LYS A 499 73.21 0.81 17.17
C LYS A 499 72.90 1.29 18.58
N GLU A 500 73.79 2.09 19.13
CA GLU A 500 73.68 2.74 20.44
C GLU A 500 72.49 3.71 20.43
N GLU A 501 72.47 4.66 19.48
CA GLU A 501 71.37 5.65 19.31
C GLU A 501 70.00 5.02 19.05
N LYS A 502 69.97 3.86 18.38
CA LYS A 502 68.74 3.06 18.23
C LYS A 502 68.30 2.47 19.57
N THR A 503 69.23 1.89 20.32
CA THR A 503 68.94 1.20 21.60
C THR A 503 68.44 2.19 22.67
N GLU A 504 68.97 3.41 22.70
CA GLU A 504 68.50 4.49 23.58
C GLU A 504 67.14 5.06 23.16
N ALA A 505 66.80 5.01 21.87
CA ALA A 505 65.56 5.57 21.34
C ALA A 505 64.36 4.59 21.30
N VAL A 506 64.56 3.28 21.47
CA VAL A 506 63.46 2.28 21.51
C VAL A 506 62.42 2.67 22.57
N GLY A 507 61.14 2.66 22.19
CA GLY A 507 60.02 3.00 23.08
C GLY A 507 59.85 4.51 23.36
N THR A 508 60.69 5.37 22.80
CA THR A 508 60.48 6.84 22.79
C THR A 508 59.64 7.27 21.57
N ASP A 509 59.25 8.54 21.49
CA ASP A 509 58.57 9.07 20.29
C ASP A 509 59.50 9.21 19.07
N GLU A 510 60.80 8.91 19.21
CA GLU A 510 61.73 8.75 18.08
C GLU A 510 61.77 7.31 17.50
N ASP A 511 61.18 6.32 18.19
CA ASP A 511 61.02 4.95 17.70
C ASP A 511 59.92 4.91 16.62
N PRO A 512 60.22 4.55 15.36
CA PRO A 512 59.22 4.52 14.30
C PRO A 512 58.09 3.51 14.55
N GLU A 513 58.36 2.39 15.22
CA GLU A 513 57.34 1.38 15.51
C GLU A 513 56.47 1.78 16.71
N GLU A 514 57.01 2.47 17.72
CA GLU A 514 56.19 3.04 18.81
C GLU A 514 55.35 4.22 18.31
N PHE A 515 55.93 5.13 17.54
CA PHE A 515 55.19 6.22 16.89
C PHE A 515 54.07 5.68 15.98
N LYS A 516 54.31 4.59 15.24
CA LYS A 516 53.32 3.89 14.41
C LYS A 516 52.20 3.22 15.22
N LYS A 517 52.45 2.75 16.44
CA LYS A 517 51.41 2.23 17.36
C LYS A 517 50.50 3.36 17.86
N LYS A 518 51.07 4.52 18.19
CA LYS A 518 50.35 5.73 18.66
C LYS A 518 49.57 6.41 17.54
N ASN A 519 50.18 6.57 16.36
CA ASN A 519 49.59 7.26 15.20
C ASN A 519 48.54 6.39 14.46
N LYS A 520 47.42 6.10 15.13
CA LYS A 520 46.22 5.50 14.52
C LYS A 520 45.23 6.58 14.10
N ARG A 521 44.49 6.33 13.01
CA ARG A 521 43.41 7.24 12.58
C ARG A 521 42.19 7.10 13.51
N ARG A 522 41.98 8.11 14.37
CA ARG A 522 40.70 8.29 15.08
C ARG A 522 39.57 8.45 14.06
N ARG A 523 38.48 7.72 14.24
CA ARG A 523 37.24 7.85 13.47
C ARG A 523 36.05 7.90 14.41
N LEU A 524 35.17 8.87 14.16
CA LEU A 524 33.90 9.02 14.87
C LEU A 524 32.78 8.37 14.07
N THR A 525 32.97 8.22 12.76
CA THR A 525 31.95 7.75 11.83
C THR A 525 32.43 6.61 10.93
N VAL A 526 31.47 5.86 10.41
CA VAL A 526 31.67 4.89 9.32
C VAL A 526 30.48 4.96 8.35
N ASN A 527 30.74 4.83 7.05
CA ASN A 527 29.70 4.89 6.04
C ASN A 527 28.85 3.60 6.06
N GLY A 528 27.53 3.72 5.94
CA GLY A 528 26.58 2.60 5.73
C GLY A 528 26.69 1.87 4.38
N ARG A 529 27.91 1.80 3.83
CA ARG A 529 28.36 0.96 2.71
C ARG A 529 29.60 0.12 3.07
N ALA A 530 30.18 0.30 4.25
CA ALA A 530 31.28 -0.52 4.75
C ALA A 530 30.80 -1.97 4.95
N THR A 531 31.64 -2.95 4.60
CA THR A 531 31.35 -4.37 4.91
C THR A 531 31.51 -4.63 6.41
N PRO A 532 30.99 -5.75 6.94
CA PRO A 532 31.18 -6.14 8.34
C PRO A 532 32.67 -6.07 8.77
N GLU A 533 33.55 -6.64 7.96
CA GLU A 533 35.01 -6.66 8.16
C GLU A 533 35.62 -5.26 8.23
N ALA A 534 35.09 -4.32 7.45
CA ALA A 534 35.55 -2.95 7.44
C ALA A 534 35.10 -2.20 8.71
N VAL A 535 33.96 -2.57 9.31
CA VAL A 535 33.47 -2.05 10.60
C VAL A 535 34.27 -2.67 11.76
N GLU A 536 34.46 -4.00 11.78
CA GLU A 536 35.32 -4.69 12.77
C GLU A 536 36.71 -4.03 12.89
N ARG A 537 37.38 -3.84 11.75
CA ARG A 537 38.69 -3.18 11.68
C ARG A 537 38.64 -1.73 12.16
N ILE A 538 37.56 -0.98 11.89
CA ILE A 538 37.42 0.40 12.36
C ILE A 538 37.29 0.45 13.88
N LEU A 539 36.51 -0.45 14.48
CA LEU A 539 36.35 -0.54 15.93
C LEU A 539 37.68 -0.94 16.59
N GLY A 540 38.39 -1.95 16.06
CA GLY A 540 39.72 -2.36 16.55
C GLY A 540 40.83 -1.32 16.36
N GLU A 541 40.63 -0.32 15.50
CA GLU A 541 41.54 0.82 15.33
C GLU A 541 41.34 1.94 16.38
N GLN A 542 40.23 1.95 17.11
CA GLN A 542 39.90 3.03 18.05
C GLN A 542 40.45 2.80 19.48
N PRO A 543 40.54 3.85 20.32
CA PRO A 543 40.76 3.69 21.76
C PRO A 543 39.63 2.91 22.42
N LYS A 544 39.97 2.11 23.43
CA LYS A 544 39.01 1.35 24.26
C LYS A 544 37.88 2.24 24.77
N TYR A 545 36.67 1.71 24.84
CA TYR A 545 35.41 2.43 25.13
C TYR A 545 34.92 3.36 24.01
N SER A 546 35.51 3.33 22.80
CA SER A 546 34.96 4.11 21.68
C SER A 546 33.65 3.53 21.14
N ILE A 547 32.69 4.43 20.93
CA ILE A 547 31.44 4.20 20.22
C ILE A 547 31.58 4.89 18.87
N VAL A 548 31.34 4.18 17.76
CA VAL A 548 31.43 4.74 16.40
C VAL A 548 30.02 4.88 15.81
N LEU A 549 29.79 5.92 15.01
CA LEU A 549 28.51 6.16 14.34
C LEU A 549 28.51 5.60 12.90
N GLN A 550 27.70 4.58 12.62
CA GLN A 550 27.43 4.18 11.24
C GLN A 550 26.29 5.01 10.63
N VAL A 551 26.60 5.74 9.55
CA VAL A 551 25.68 6.70 8.90
C VAL A 551 25.12 6.13 7.60
N PHE A 552 23.79 5.95 7.54
CA PHE A 552 23.07 5.43 6.38
C PHE A 552 22.19 6.49 5.69
N ASP A 553 22.62 6.92 4.50
CA ASP A 553 21.82 7.76 3.59
C ASP A 553 20.50 7.09 3.14
N GLU A 554 20.50 5.75 3.04
CA GLU A 554 19.29 4.92 2.99
C GLU A 554 19.59 3.61 3.75
N LEU A 555 18.89 3.38 4.86
CA LEU A 555 19.13 2.33 5.86
C LEU A 555 18.86 0.92 5.34
N LEU A 556 18.10 0.78 4.26
CA LEU A 556 17.82 -0.48 3.56
C LEU A 556 19.07 -1.21 3.04
N LYS A 557 20.25 -0.56 3.07
CA LYS A 557 21.53 -1.23 2.79
C LYS A 557 21.88 -2.26 3.87
N LEU A 558 21.37 -2.09 5.08
CA LEU A 558 21.56 -2.99 6.22
C LEU A 558 21.12 -4.43 5.91
N SER A 559 19.90 -4.62 5.38
CA SER A 559 19.38 -5.93 4.95
C SER A 559 20.07 -6.50 3.70
N SER A 560 21.08 -5.81 3.16
CA SER A 560 21.86 -6.26 2.01
C SER A 560 23.30 -6.62 2.38
N MET A 561 23.70 -6.42 3.64
CA MET A 561 25.06 -6.65 4.15
C MET A 561 25.35 -8.13 4.47
N ASP A 562 24.34 -8.92 4.84
CA ASP A 562 24.45 -10.38 4.99
C ASP A 562 24.70 -11.14 3.66
N ARG A 563 24.85 -10.41 2.53
CA ARG A 563 25.33 -10.94 1.25
C ARG A 563 26.86 -10.95 1.12
N TYR A 564 27.57 -10.31 2.04
CA TYR A 564 29.04 -10.32 2.08
C TYR A 564 29.59 -11.42 3.01
N THR A 565 28.74 -12.05 3.83
CA THR A 565 29.09 -13.11 4.78
C THR A 565 28.63 -14.47 4.27
N ASN A 566 29.48 -15.50 4.39
CA ASN A 566 29.11 -16.88 4.04
C ASN A 566 28.04 -17.49 4.97
N ALA A 567 27.79 -16.86 6.13
CA ALA A 567 26.68 -17.15 7.02
C ALA A 567 25.61 -16.06 6.88
N LYS A 568 24.33 -16.47 6.84
CA LYS A 568 23.17 -15.56 6.89
C LYS A 568 23.09 -14.90 8.27
N ASN A 569 22.58 -13.67 8.32
CA ASN A 569 22.34 -12.86 9.54
C ASN A 569 23.58 -12.50 10.38
N SER A 570 24.79 -12.88 9.95
CA SER A 570 26.02 -12.70 10.72
C SER A 570 26.32 -11.23 11.04
N TYR A 571 25.95 -10.28 10.17
CA TYR A 571 26.13 -8.86 10.47
C TYR A 571 25.04 -8.31 11.40
N LEU A 572 23.82 -8.83 11.27
CA LEU A 572 22.72 -8.49 12.19
C LEU A 572 23.06 -8.92 13.62
N GLU A 573 23.58 -10.13 13.82
CA GLU A 573 24.00 -10.63 15.15
C GLU A 573 25.07 -9.72 15.78
N MET A 574 26.11 -9.35 15.02
CA MET A 574 27.15 -8.40 15.43
C MET A 574 26.56 -7.05 15.87
N LEU A 575 25.57 -6.51 15.14
CA LEU A 575 24.91 -5.26 15.50
C LEU A 575 24.08 -5.36 16.78
N LEU A 576 23.38 -6.48 16.97
CA LEU A 576 22.59 -6.72 18.19
C LEU A 576 23.50 -6.86 19.43
N GLU A 577 24.71 -7.40 19.28
CA GLU A 577 25.75 -7.40 20.32
C GLU A 577 26.29 -5.98 20.58
N LEU A 578 26.72 -5.26 19.53
CA LEU A 578 27.26 -3.89 19.60
C LEU A 578 26.26 -2.85 20.14
N TRP A 579 24.95 -3.13 20.09
CA TRP A 579 23.92 -2.35 20.79
C TRP A 579 23.77 -2.74 22.26
N SER A 580 23.94 -4.01 22.59
CA SER A 580 23.66 -4.54 23.94
C SER A 580 24.72 -4.11 24.96
N GLY A 581 25.90 -3.68 24.51
CA GLY A 581 26.87 -2.99 25.36
C GLY A 581 28.23 -2.78 24.67
N LEU A 582 29.25 -2.61 25.49
CA LEU A 582 30.65 -2.52 25.08
C LEU A 582 31.20 -3.92 24.76
N ALA A 583 30.90 -4.38 23.55
CA ALA A 583 31.16 -5.72 23.04
C ALA A 583 32.67 -6.05 22.91
N VAL A 584 32.97 -7.34 22.83
CA VAL A 584 34.34 -7.88 22.64
C VAL A 584 34.27 -9.00 21.62
N GLY A 585 34.70 -8.73 20.38
CA GLY A 585 34.65 -9.70 19.28
C GLY A 585 35.99 -9.91 18.61
N SER A 586 36.28 -11.15 18.20
CA SER A 586 37.35 -11.48 17.26
C SER A 586 36.80 -12.09 15.96
N SER A 587 37.44 -11.74 14.85
CA SER A 587 37.33 -12.43 13.56
C SER A 587 38.73 -13.01 13.28
N ASP A 588 39.00 -14.21 13.79
CA ASP A 588 40.31 -14.85 13.65
C ASP A 588 40.47 -15.45 12.24
N ARG A 589 41.64 -15.25 11.63
CA ARG A 589 41.94 -15.64 10.25
C ARG A 589 43.27 -16.39 10.17
N VAL A 590 43.42 -17.22 9.13
CA VAL A 590 44.59 -18.10 8.92
C VAL A 590 45.89 -17.31 8.72
N ASN A 591 45.82 -16.09 8.18
CA ASN A 591 46.88 -15.09 8.35
C ASN A 591 46.47 -14.17 9.51
N GLU A 592 47.29 -14.16 10.57
CA GLU A 592 47.11 -13.35 11.78
C GLU A 592 47.06 -11.83 11.51
N GLU A 593 47.74 -11.33 10.47
CA GLU A 593 47.64 -9.93 10.02
C GLU A 593 46.24 -9.55 9.52
N ASN A 594 45.41 -10.55 9.18
CA ASN A 594 44.03 -10.38 8.75
C ASN A 594 43.02 -10.73 9.86
N SER A 595 43.48 -11.23 11.01
CA SER A 595 42.64 -11.36 12.20
C SER A 595 42.23 -9.95 12.68
N ARG A 596 41.02 -9.86 13.24
CA ARG A 596 40.48 -8.58 13.74
C ARG A 596 39.98 -8.76 15.14
N PHE A 597 40.21 -7.76 15.98
CA PHE A 597 39.78 -7.77 17.37
C PHE A 597 39.34 -6.38 17.78
N PHE A 598 38.16 -6.28 18.40
CA PHE A 598 37.69 -5.07 19.05
C PHE A 598 37.33 -5.41 20.50
N ASN A 599 37.77 -4.58 21.45
CA ASN A 599 37.64 -4.85 22.88
C ASN A 599 37.00 -3.66 23.61
N ARG A 600 35.76 -3.83 24.09
CA ARG A 600 34.89 -2.79 24.65
C ARG A 600 34.65 -1.65 23.67
N HIS A 601 33.97 -1.99 22.57
CA HIS A 601 33.50 -1.05 21.55
C HIS A 601 32.01 -1.25 21.28
N SER A 602 31.36 -0.22 20.75
CA SER A 602 29.92 -0.24 20.41
C SER A 602 29.63 0.57 19.15
N LEU A 603 28.41 0.47 18.63
CA LEU A 603 28.02 1.13 17.39
C LEU A 603 26.67 1.87 17.52
N CYS A 604 26.72 3.20 17.42
CA CYS A 604 25.54 4.02 17.17
C CYS A 604 25.14 3.89 15.69
N LEU A 605 23.84 3.91 15.39
CA LEU A 605 23.32 3.88 14.02
C LEU A 605 22.47 5.13 13.78
N CYS A 606 22.65 5.79 12.64
CA CYS A 606 21.71 6.82 12.20
C CYS A 606 21.43 6.72 10.71
N GLY A 607 20.18 6.88 10.30
CA GLY A 607 19.84 6.84 8.88
C GLY A 607 18.38 7.03 8.51
N GLY A 608 18.16 7.15 7.21
CA GLY A 608 16.85 7.34 6.60
C GLY A 608 16.25 6.05 6.04
N VAL A 609 14.94 5.83 6.21
CA VAL A 609 14.19 4.75 5.55
C VAL A 609 12.83 5.24 5.06
N GLN A 610 12.30 4.61 4.01
CA GLN A 610 10.97 4.89 3.47
C GLN A 610 9.92 3.99 4.11
N ILE A 611 8.77 4.54 4.54
CA ILE A 611 7.72 3.79 5.27
C ILE A 611 7.22 2.55 4.51
N ALA A 612 7.10 2.61 3.18
CA ALA A 612 6.67 1.46 2.37
C ALA A 612 7.69 0.31 2.31
N ARG A 613 8.92 0.53 2.77
CA ARG A 613 10.02 -0.45 2.75
C ARG A 613 10.53 -0.84 4.14
N ILE A 614 10.02 -0.25 5.22
CA ILE A 614 10.52 -0.48 6.58
C ILE A 614 10.35 -1.93 7.06
N ILE A 615 9.38 -2.67 6.49
CA ILE A 615 9.21 -4.14 6.63
C ILE A 615 10.39 -4.98 6.12
N GLN A 616 11.32 -4.38 5.37
CA GLN A 616 12.54 -5.05 4.89
C GLN A 616 13.68 -4.95 5.91
N LEU A 617 13.44 -4.26 7.04
CA LEU A 617 14.39 -4.10 8.16
C LEU A 617 13.84 -4.67 9.47
N PHE A 618 12.54 -4.50 9.75
CA PHE A 618 11.97 -4.84 11.05
C PHE A 618 10.72 -5.71 10.94
N ASP A 619 10.59 -6.68 11.84
CA ASP A 619 9.37 -7.48 12.03
C ASP A 619 8.41 -6.72 12.97
N PHE A 620 7.36 -6.15 12.40
CA PHE A 620 6.29 -5.43 13.11
C PHE A 620 5.18 -6.36 13.66
N ILE A 621 5.44 -7.66 13.79
CA ILE A 621 4.53 -8.65 14.37
C ILE A 621 5.19 -9.31 15.59
N ASN A 622 6.37 -9.92 15.43
CA ASN A 622 7.02 -10.68 16.52
C ASN A 622 8.27 -10.02 17.10
N ASP A 623 9.03 -9.25 16.30
CA ASP A 623 10.38 -8.74 16.61
C ASP A 623 11.30 -9.75 17.34
N ALA A 624 11.33 -11.00 16.87
CA ALA A 624 11.95 -12.12 17.62
C ALA A 624 13.46 -11.99 17.92
N ASN A 625 14.17 -11.07 17.25
CA ASN A 625 15.57 -10.71 17.52
C ASN A 625 15.73 -9.39 18.31
N GLY A 626 14.62 -8.70 18.58
CA GLY A 626 14.56 -7.41 19.26
C GLY A 626 15.14 -6.26 18.43
N MET A 627 15.09 -6.30 17.10
CA MET A 627 15.69 -5.29 16.24
C MET A 627 14.83 -4.02 16.16
N LEU A 628 13.49 -4.15 16.13
CA LEU A 628 12.55 -3.03 16.20
C LEU A 628 12.63 -2.33 17.56
N GLY A 629 12.65 -3.08 18.66
CA GLY A 629 12.72 -2.51 20.00
C GLY A 629 13.99 -1.68 20.27
N ARG A 630 15.09 -1.97 19.57
CA ARG A 630 16.34 -1.21 19.66
C ARG A 630 16.32 0.10 18.87
N ALA A 631 15.42 0.22 17.88
CA ALA A 631 15.28 1.42 17.06
C ALA A 631 14.61 2.57 17.83
N LEU A 632 15.04 3.80 17.56
CA LEU A 632 14.35 5.02 17.98
C LEU A 632 13.81 5.74 16.73
N PRO A 633 12.70 5.29 16.12
CA PRO A 633 12.25 5.85 14.85
C PRO A 633 11.46 7.15 15.05
N HIS A 634 11.59 8.07 14.10
CA HIS A 634 10.76 9.27 13.98
C HIS A 634 10.01 9.20 12.64
N LEU A 635 8.68 9.24 12.68
CA LEU A 635 7.85 9.33 11.49
C LEU A 635 7.72 10.79 11.05
N TYR A 636 8.28 11.11 9.89
CA TYR A 636 8.34 12.47 9.36
C TYR A 636 6.96 13.14 9.28
N GLN A 637 6.87 14.35 9.85
CA GLN A 637 5.66 15.16 9.82
C GLN A 637 5.89 16.42 8.99
N ARG A 638 5.29 16.49 7.79
CA ARG A 638 5.46 17.63 6.88
C ARG A 638 5.22 18.98 7.61
N PRO A 639 6.23 19.87 7.70
CA PRO A 639 6.07 21.19 8.30
C PRO A 639 4.97 22.00 7.62
N LYS A 640 4.23 22.82 8.39
CA LYS A 640 3.22 23.74 7.82
C LYS A 640 3.82 24.69 6.78
N ASN A 641 5.09 25.04 6.93
CA ASN A 641 5.82 25.97 6.05
C ASN A 641 6.76 25.24 5.07
N PHE A 642 6.53 23.95 4.79
CA PHE A 642 7.38 23.15 3.89
C PHE A 642 7.42 23.77 2.49
N GLY A 643 8.61 24.17 2.04
CA GLY A 643 8.84 24.87 0.76
C GLY A 643 8.97 26.40 0.88
N VAL A 644 8.74 26.98 2.05
CA VAL A 644 8.97 28.42 2.30
C VAL A 644 10.40 28.62 2.82
N LEU A 645 11.26 29.26 2.02
CA LEU A 645 12.64 29.58 2.41
C LEU A 645 12.68 30.66 3.49
N SER A 646 12.90 30.26 4.75
CA SER A 646 13.26 31.17 5.84
C SER A 646 14.71 31.65 5.69
N ARG A 647 14.96 32.92 6.02
CA ARG A 647 16.30 33.53 6.12
C ARG A 647 16.63 33.89 7.58
N SER A 648 16.67 32.88 8.45
CA SER A 648 17.17 33.04 9.81
C SER A 648 18.69 33.05 9.81
N ASN A 649 19.32 34.01 10.49
CA ASN A 649 20.79 34.12 10.59
C ASN A 649 21.39 33.21 11.68
N VAL A 650 20.61 32.29 12.27
CA VAL A 650 21.10 31.34 13.27
C VAL A 650 21.84 30.19 12.58
N ASP A 651 23.17 30.20 12.68
CA ASP A 651 23.98 29.01 12.43
C ASP A 651 23.97 28.10 13.67
N ILE A 652 23.87 26.79 13.42
CA ILE A 652 23.88 25.73 14.42
C ILE A 652 25.25 25.04 14.49
N ASN A 653 26.12 25.21 13.49
CA ASN A 653 27.40 24.50 13.42
C ASN A 653 28.32 24.81 14.62
N PRO A 654 28.53 26.07 15.06
CA PRO A 654 29.38 26.36 16.22
C PRO A 654 28.81 25.81 17.53
N ILE A 655 27.48 25.71 17.62
CA ILE A 655 26.77 25.16 18.78
C ILE A 655 27.01 23.64 18.88
N LEU A 656 27.00 22.94 17.75
CA LEU A 656 27.23 21.49 17.68
C LEU A 656 28.71 21.10 17.75
N ASP A 657 29.62 21.87 17.15
CA ASP A 657 31.07 21.70 17.35
C ASP A 657 31.42 21.79 18.84
N SER A 658 30.94 22.83 19.54
CA SER A 658 31.17 23.00 20.99
C SER A 658 30.55 21.86 21.83
N LEU A 659 29.37 21.37 21.44
CA LEU A 659 28.71 20.21 22.09
C LEU A 659 29.52 18.92 21.92
N TYR A 660 30.04 18.63 20.73
CA TYR A 660 30.81 17.41 20.48
C TYR A 660 32.22 17.48 21.07
N ARG A 661 32.91 18.62 20.91
CA ARG A 661 34.25 18.85 21.49
C ARG A 661 34.31 18.73 23.00
N TYR A 662 33.27 19.19 23.71
CA TYR A 662 33.19 19.07 25.17
C TYR A 662 33.43 17.64 25.68
N PHE A 663 33.04 16.61 24.92
CA PHE A 663 33.34 15.22 25.25
C PHE A 663 34.60 14.71 24.57
N LEU A 664 34.79 15.03 23.29
CA LEU A 664 35.86 14.46 22.45
C LEU A 664 37.27 14.95 22.79
N ASP A 665 37.38 16.15 23.38
CA ASP A 665 38.63 16.79 23.80
C ASP A 665 38.95 16.52 25.28
N ALA A 666 37.97 16.06 26.06
CA ALA A 666 38.13 15.62 27.46
C ALA A 666 38.48 14.11 27.59
N GLN A 667 38.78 13.44 26.47
CA GLN A 667 39.08 12.01 26.40
C GLN A 667 40.60 11.77 26.31
N ASP A 668 41.19 11.25 27.39
CA ASP A 668 42.52 10.64 27.36
C ASP A 668 42.52 9.45 26.38
N ARG A 669 43.47 9.45 25.43
CA ARG A 669 43.61 8.43 24.38
C ARG A 669 44.60 7.34 24.76
N ASP A 670 45.60 7.66 25.58
CA ASP A 670 46.71 6.77 25.93
C ASP A 670 46.35 5.95 27.19
N ASN A 671 45.56 6.54 28.10
CA ASN A 671 44.94 5.87 29.23
C ASN A 671 43.39 6.00 29.19
N PRO A 672 42.72 5.33 28.22
CA PRO A 672 41.27 5.43 28.06
C PRO A 672 40.53 4.80 29.25
N VAL A 673 39.80 5.65 30.00
CA VAL A 673 38.97 5.27 31.15
C VAL A 673 37.47 5.47 30.88
N GLN A 674 36.65 4.54 31.37
CA GLN A 674 35.20 4.66 31.35
C GLN A 674 34.72 5.45 32.57
N LEU A 675 34.07 6.58 32.33
CA LEU A 675 33.55 7.49 33.35
C LEU A 675 32.07 7.18 33.61
N ILE A 676 31.70 6.96 34.87
CA ILE A 676 30.38 6.44 35.24
C ILE A 676 29.59 7.50 36.00
N SER A 677 28.46 7.89 35.44
CA SER A 677 27.44 8.76 36.06
C SER A 677 26.45 7.95 36.90
N HIS A 678 25.84 8.60 37.89
CA HIS A 678 24.85 8.04 38.81
C HIS A 678 23.55 8.84 38.76
N PHE A 679 22.43 8.21 39.07
CA PHE A 679 21.19 8.92 39.34
C PHE A 679 21.25 9.52 40.76
N SER A 680 20.68 10.71 40.98
CA SER A 680 20.33 11.14 42.34
C SER A 680 19.20 10.24 42.92
N PRO A 681 19.02 10.13 44.24
CA PRO A 681 18.04 9.19 44.83
C PRO A 681 16.60 9.37 44.33
N GLU A 682 16.20 10.62 44.07
CA GLU A 682 14.92 11.00 43.50
C GLU A 682 14.80 10.56 42.02
N SER A 683 15.92 10.55 41.31
CA SER A 683 16.04 10.11 39.91
C SER A 683 16.02 8.58 39.78
N GLU A 684 16.69 7.88 40.69
CA GLU A 684 16.69 6.41 40.78
C GLU A 684 15.27 5.91 41.03
N LYS A 685 14.55 6.53 41.98
CA LYS A 685 13.13 6.24 42.25
C LYS A 685 12.22 6.48 41.03
N LEU A 686 12.37 7.61 40.33
CA LEU A 686 11.57 7.90 39.13
C LEU A 686 11.90 6.93 37.98
N TYR A 687 13.17 6.55 37.84
CA TYR A 687 13.60 5.54 36.89
C TYR A 687 12.94 4.19 37.19
N ASP A 688 12.96 3.73 38.45
CA ASP A 688 12.37 2.45 38.88
C ASP A 688 10.84 2.43 38.70
N GLU A 689 10.15 3.52 39.03
CA GLU A 689 8.69 3.67 38.79
C GLU A 689 8.34 3.49 37.31
N HIS A 690 9.15 4.02 36.40
CA HIS A 690 8.95 3.84 34.96
C HIS A 690 9.51 2.54 34.40
N PHE A 691 10.58 1.98 34.96
CA PHE A 691 11.08 0.65 34.63
C PHE A 691 10.03 -0.41 34.99
N LYS A 692 9.36 -0.25 36.14
CA LYS A 692 8.21 -1.08 36.51
C LYS A 692 7.05 -0.89 35.53
N ARG A 693 6.58 0.34 35.27
CA ARG A 693 5.51 0.59 34.28
C ARG A 693 5.78 -0.10 32.94
N LEU A 694 7.01 0.02 32.43
CA LEU A 694 7.41 -0.62 31.18
C LEU A 694 7.52 -2.15 31.30
N SER A 695 7.68 -2.71 32.50
CA SER A 695 7.67 -4.16 32.74
C SER A 695 6.25 -4.71 32.85
N ASP A 696 5.35 -4.00 33.53
CA ASP A 696 3.92 -4.32 33.58
C ASP A 696 3.32 -4.32 32.14
N LEU A 697 3.80 -3.39 31.28
CA LEU A 697 3.46 -3.32 29.85
C LEU A 697 4.10 -4.42 28.97
N ILE A 698 5.17 -5.09 29.40
CA ILE A 698 5.72 -6.26 28.67
C ILE A 698 4.75 -7.42 28.78
N GLU A 699 4.32 -7.71 30.02
CA GLU A 699 3.39 -8.80 30.35
C GLU A 699 2.03 -8.61 29.65
N GLN A 700 1.46 -7.41 29.68
CA GLN A 700 0.19 -7.09 29.01
C GLN A 700 0.22 -7.36 27.48
N TYR A 701 1.37 -7.15 26.83
CA TYR A 701 1.49 -7.21 25.37
C TYR A 701 2.24 -8.46 24.86
N GLU A 702 2.70 -9.37 25.73
CA GLU A 702 3.52 -10.53 25.34
C GLU A 702 2.77 -11.50 24.42
N GLU A 703 1.50 -11.80 24.72
CA GLU A 703 0.66 -12.67 23.87
C GLU A 703 0.00 -11.92 22.70
N THR A 704 -0.36 -10.65 22.90
CA THR A 704 -1.23 -9.89 21.98
C THR A 704 -0.46 -9.12 20.90
N ASN A 705 0.74 -8.62 21.20
CA ASN A 705 1.59 -7.90 20.24
C ASN A 705 3.07 -8.07 20.65
N PRO A 706 3.68 -9.25 20.37
CA PRO A 706 5.01 -9.58 20.86
C PRO A 706 6.09 -8.58 20.44
N ALA A 707 5.97 -7.99 19.24
CA ALA A 707 6.86 -6.92 18.79
C ALA A 707 6.80 -5.67 19.69
N ILE A 708 5.61 -5.25 20.14
CA ILE A 708 5.47 -4.13 21.09
C ILE A 708 5.95 -4.51 22.49
N SER A 709 5.76 -5.76 22.92
CA SER A 709 6.37 -6.25 24.16
C SER A 709 7.91 -6.18 24.11
N GLN A 710 8.55 -6.58 23.01
CA GLN A 710 9.99 -6.38 22.81
C GLN A 710 10.39 -4.90 22.78
N VAL A 711 9.55 -4.01 22.23
CA VAL A 711 9.79 -2.55 22.26
C VAL A 711 9.83 -2.05 23.70
N TYR A 712 8.82 -2.34 24.54
CA TYR A 712 8.87 -1.95 25.95
C TYR A 712 10.10 -2.55 26.67
N ALA A 713 10.43 -3.81 26.39
CA ALA A 713 11.59 -4.49 26.97
C ALA A 713 12.92 -3.79 26.70
N LYS A 714 13.14 -3.25 25.49
CA LYS A 714 14.34 -2.47 25.13
C LYS A 714 14.22 -0.98 25.48
N MET A 715 13.02 -0.42 25.55
CA MET A 715 12.81 0.97 25.95
C MET A 715 13.21 1.25 27.41
N ARG A 716 13.15 0.25 28.30
CA ARG A 716 13.77 0.31 29.64
C ARG A 716 15.26 0.65 29.58
N VAL A 717 16.01 0.01 28.67
CA VAL A 717 17.44 0.29 28.44
C VAL A 717 17.62 1.68 27.81
N ASN A 718 16.81 2.02 26.80
CA ASN A 718 16.89 3.34 26.18
C ASN A 718 16.56 4.48 27.16
N LEU A 719 15.74 4.28 28.20
CA LEU A 719 15.49 5.30 29.23
C LEU A 719 16.78 5.73 29.94
N ALA A 720 17.65 4.77 30.31
CA ALA A 720 18.94 5.05 30.93
C ALA A 720 19.88 5.79 29.96
N ARG A 721 19.97 5.31 28.71
CA ARG A 721 20.84 5.89 27.67
C ARG A 721 20.41 7.29 27.25
N LEU A 722 19.12 7.54 27.12
CA LEU A 722 18.55 8.85 26.84
C LEU A 722 18.72 9.79 28.03
N SER A 723 18.56 9.31 29.28
CA SER A 723 18.87 10.11 30.48
C SER A 723 20.33 10.57 30.48
N LEU A 724 21.27 9.67 30.17
CA LEU A 724 22.69 10.01 30.06
C LEU A 724 22.97 11.03 28.95
N VAL A 725 22.41 10.85 27.74
CA VAL A 725 22.68 11.76 26.61
C VAL A 725 22.03 13.13 26.81
N ILE A 726 20.81 13.22 27.34
CA ILE A 726 20.19 14.50 27.67
C ILE A 726 20.93 15.18 28.82
N HIS A 727 21.40 14.43 29.83
CA HIS A 727 22.27 14.96 30.89
C HIS A 727 23.59 15.54 30.34
N GLY A 728 24.23 14.82 29.42
CA GLY A 728 25.40 15.29 28.72
C GLY A 728 25.14 16.59 27.95
N ILE A 729 24.04 16.66 27.20
CA ILE A 729 23.62 17.89 26.52
C ILE A 729 23.40 19.02 27.55
N GLU A 730 22.73 18.78 28.66
CA GLU A 730 22.53 19.81 29.69
C GLU A 730 23.85 20.35 30.25
N CYS A 731 24.82 19.48 30.59
CA CYS A 731 26.15 19.88 31.06
C CYS A 731 27.03 20.52 29.96
N ALA A 732 26.69 20.30 28.69
CA ALA A 732 27.33 20.98 27.55
C ALA A 732 26.95 22.47 27.47
N PHE A 733 25.71 22.81 27.81
CA PHE A 733 25.21 24.19 27.79
C PHE A 733 25.29 24.89 29.16
N ASP A 734 25.24 24.13 30.26
CA ASP A 734 25.30 24.62 31.63
C ASP A 734 26.50 24.01 32.36
N ARG A 735 27.59 24.77 32.43
CA ARG A 735 28.87 24.35 33.04
C ARG A 735 28.82 24.24 34.57
N SER A 736 27.72 24.62 35.22
CA SER A 736 27.56 24.46 36.67
C SER A 736 27.14 23.05 37.06
N LYS A 737 26.61 22.25 36.12
CA LYS A 737 26.19 20.86 36.36
C LYS A 737 27.36 19.90 36.29
N SER A 738 27.40 18.96 37.23
CA SER A 738 28.33 17.82 37.16
C SER A 738 27.83 16.79 36.13
N LEU A 739 28.75 16.21 35.35
CA LEU A 739 28.45 15.05 34.50
C LEU A 739 28.23 13.75 35.28
N ASP A 740 28.52 13.73 36.58
CA ASP A 740 28.58 12.50 37.37
C ASP A 740 27.28 12.20 38.14
N ILE A 741 26.36 13.17 38.26
CA ILE A 741 25.03 13.02 38.90
C ILE A 741 23.93 13.50 37.93
N ILE A 742 23.08 12.57 37.50
CA ILE A 742 21.90 12.79 36.66
C ILE A 742 20.72 13.12 37.58
N GLU A 743 20.12 14.29 37.36
CA GLU A 743 19.02 14.80 38.18
C GLU A 743 17.62 14.45 37.64
N ILE A 744 16.62 14.48 38.52
CA ILE A 744 15.27 13.92 38.28
C ILE A 744 14.59 14.60 37.09
N GLU A 745 14.85 15.89 36.93
CA GLU A 745 14.33 16.69 35.85
C GLU A 745 14.89 16.26 34.48
N THR A 746 16.13 15.76 34.41
CA THR A 746 16.70 15.15 33.21
C THR A 746 16.04 13.79 32.92
N VAL A 747 15.77 12.98 33.95
CA VAL A 747 15.06 11.70 33.78
C VAL A 747 13.66 11.92 33.21
N LYS A 748 12.90 12.92 33.69
CA LYS A 748 11.60 13.29 33.09
C LYS A 748 11.71 13.60 31.58
N ARG A 749 12.77 14.28 31.14
CA ARG A 749 13.00 14.58 29.72
C ARG A 749 13.27 13.32 28.90
N ALA A 750 14.01 12.37 29.47
CA ALA A 750 14.21 11.06 28.87
C ALA A 750 12.92 10.23 28.81
N VAL A 751 12.04 10.30 29.81
CA VAL A 751 10.71 9.66 29.80
C VAL A 751 9.86 10.19 28.66
N ILE A 752 9.79 11.52 28.48
CA ILE A 752 9.05 12.16 27.38
C ILE A 752 9.57 11.66 26.01
N LEU A 753 10.88 11.44 25.87
CA LEU A 753 11.48 10.84 24.67
C LEU A 753 11.13 9.35 24.50
N VAL A 754 11.19 8.55 25.57
CA VAL A 754 10.84 7.12 25.52
C VAL A 754 9.37 6.93 25.12
N ASP A 755 8.43 7.62 25.76
CA ASP A 755 7.02 7.57 25.40
C ASP A 755 6.80 8.08 23.96
N TYR A 756 7.51 9.12 23.53
CA TYR A 756 7.47 9.57 22.14
C TYR A 756 7.92 8.49 21.14
N TYR A 757 9.04 7.80 21.38
CA TYR A 757 9.51 6.76 20.46
C TYR A 757 8.60 5.51 20.46
N ILE A 758 8.01 5.15 21.60
CA ILE A 758 6.95 4.13 21.70
C ILE A 758 5.77 4.52 20.80
N ASP A 759 5.28 5.75 20.91
CA ASP A 759 4.19 6.28 20.07
C ASP A 759 4.55 6.26 18.58
N GLN A 760 5.80 6.59 18.21
CA GLN A 760 6.26 6.50 16.82
C GLN A 760 6.26 5.05 16.32
N ILE A 761 6.65 4.08 17.15
CA ILE A 761 6.64 2.66 16.77
C ILE A 761 5.21 2.14 16.59
N LYS A 762 4.29 2.42 17.53
CA LYS A 762 2.85 2.10 17.40
C LYS A 762 2.26 2.71 16.11
N LEU A 763 2.53 3.99 15.84
CA LEU A 763 2.11 4.66 14.61
C LEU A 763 2.64 3.99 13.34
N ILE A 764 3.91 3.59 13.33
CA ILE A 764 4.51 2.91 12.17
C ILE A 764 3.88 1.53 12.01
N GLN A 765 3.73 0.75 13.08
CA GLN A 765 3.12 -0.58 13.08
C GLN A 765 1.72 -0.55 12.43
N GLY A 766 0.81 0.30 12.90
CA GLY A 766 -0.54 0.43 12.32
C GLY A 766 -0.55 0.88 10.86
N LEU A 767 0.39 1.75 10.45
CA LEU A 767 0.50 2.17 9.04
C LEU A 767 1.02 1.06 8.12
N VAL A 768 1.81 0.13 8.67
CA VAL A 768 2.63 -0.81 7.92
C VAL A 768 2.04 -2.22 7.87
N GLN A 769 1.37 -2.67 8.93
CA GLN A 769 0.61 -3.92 8.90
C GLN A 769 -0.47 -3.88 7.81
N ARG A 770 -0.72 -5.03 7.18
CA ARG A 770 -1.66 -5.17 6.04
C ARG A 770 -3.12 -5.18 6.53
N SER A 771 -4.06 -5.25 5.57
CA SER A 771 -5.50 -5.00 5.73
C SER A 771 -6.29 -6.07 6.50
N GLU A 772 -5.67 -6.66 7.53
CA GLU A 772 -6.27 -7.60 8.48
C GLU A 772 -6.34 -6.97 9.88
N ASN A 773 -5.36 -6.14 10.26
CA ASN A 773 -5.47 -5.32 11.48
C ASN A 773 -6.48 -4.17 11.27
N ILE A 774 -7.47 -4.08 12.16
CA ILE A 774 -8.52 -3.06 12.19
C ILE A 774 -7.94 -1.67 12.39
N SER A 775 -7.14 -1.46 13.45
CA SER A 775 -6.53 -0.17 13.80
C SER A 775 -5.66 0.37 12.67
N GLY A 776 -4.89 -0.53 12.05
CA GLY A 776 -4.11 -0.22 10.87
C GLY A 776 -4.94 0.13 9.64
N THR A 777 -6.19 -0.33 9.55
CA THR A 777 -7.12 0.02 8.46
C THR A 777 -7.86 1.33 8.76
N LEU A 778 -8.29 1.53 10.00
CA LEU A 778 -9.00 2.70 10.50
C LEU A 778 -8.10 3.96 10.45
N LEU A 779 -6.80 3.84 10.78
CA LEU A 779 -5.80 4.90 10.58
C LEU A 779 -5.56 5.24 9.10
N LYS A 780 -5.58 4.24 8.20
CA LYS A 780 -5.44 4.48 6.75
C LYS A 780 -6.69 5.16 6.18
N LEU A 781 -7.88 4.82 6.68
CA LEU A 781 -9.14 5.49 6.36
C LEU A 781 -9.14 6.95 6.80
N TYR A 782 -8.79 7.24 8.06
CA TYR A 782 -8.67 8.61 8.55
C TYR A 782 -7.64 9.44 7.77
N LYS A 783 -6.48 8.85 7.40
CA LYS A 783 -5.50 9.53 6.54
C LYS A 783 -5.99 9.77 5.12
N ARG A 784 -6.93 8.98 4.59
CA ARG A 784 -7.65 9.31 3.35
C ARG A 784 -8.59 10.49 3.58
N LEU A 785 -9.41 10.45 4.63
CA LEU A 785 -10.35 11.51 5.00
C LEU A 785 -9.67 12.88 5.17
N GLN A 786 -8.55 12.92 5.89
CA GLN A 786 -7.69 14.11 6.05
C GLN A 786 -7.13 14.67 4.72
N LYS A 787 -7.12 13.87 3.64
CA LYS A 787 -6.65 14.26 2.30
C LYS A 787 -7.80 14.61 1.34
N THR A 788 -8.96 13.97 1.48
CA THR A 788 -10.09 14.10 0.53
C THR A 788 -11.28 14.88 1.07
N GLY A 789 -11.32 15.22 2.36
CA GLY A 789 -12.43 15.92 3.03
C GLY A 789 -13.68 15.06 3.25
N LYS A 790 -13.95 14.10 2.35
CA LYS A 790 -14.99 13.07 2.47
C LYS A 790 -14.51 11.72 1.93
N VAL A 791 -15.11 10.62 2.39
CA VAL A 791 -14.88 9.24 1.92
C VAL A 791 -16.21 8.48 1.88
N THR A 792 -16.49 7.73 0.82
CA THR A 792 -17.69 6.88 0.70
C THR A 792 -17.40 5.40 1.00
N THR A 793 -18.41 4.59 1.31
CA THR A 793 -18.23 3.13 1.39
C THR A 793 -17.76 2.50 0.05
N ARG A 794 -18.05 3.13 -1.10
CA ARG A 794 -17.53 2.75 -2.43
C ARG A 794 -16.02 3.05 -2.55
N ASP A 795 -15.53 4.17 -2.00
CA ASP A 795 -14.09 4.45 -1.90
C ASP A 795 -13.36 3.39 -1.08
N ILE A 796 -13.89 3.05 0.09
CA ILE A 796 -13.30 2.05 0.99
C ILE A 796 -13.23 0.71 0.27
N THR A 797 -14.39 0.16 -0.13
CA THR A 797 -14.46 -1.17 -0.72
C THR A 797 -13.60 -1.28 -1.97
N ASN A 798 -13.56 -0.27 -2.86
CA ASN A 798 -12.70 -0.31 -4.05
C ASN A 798 -11.20 -0.14 -3.75
N THR A 799 -10.82 0.65 -2.74
CA THR A 799 -9.40 0.83 -2.36
C THR A 799 -8.79 -0.43 -1.75
N TRP A 800 -9.61 -1.28 -1.11
CA TRP A 800 -9.18 -2.50 -0.42
C TRP A 800 -9.64 -3.82 -1.11
N ARG A 801 -9.93 -3.78 -2.42
CA ARG A 801 -10.09 -5.00 -3.26
C ARG A 801 -8.74 -5.70 -3.48
N ASN A 802 -8.26 -6.49 -2.50
CA ASN A 802 -7.15 -7.42 -2.74
C ASN A 802 -7.64 -8.63 -3.58
N PRO A 803 -7.12 -8.89 -4.80
CA PRO A 803 -7.65 -9.95 -5.65
C PRO A 803 -7.39 -11.39 -5.15
N ARG A 804 -6.48 -11.57 -4.18
CA ARG A 804 -5.98 -12.89 -3.78
C ARG A 804 -6.64 -13.49 -2.53
N ASP A 805 -7.39 -12.69 -1.78
CA ASP A 805 -8.08 -13.16 -0.56
C ASP A 805 -9.57 -13.43 -0.81
N ILE A 806 -10.01 -14.59 -0.34
CA ILE A 806 -11.40 -15.06 -0.44
C ILE A 806 -12.12 -14.92 0.91
N GLN A 807 -11.40 -14.95 2.03
CA GLN A 807 -11.97 -14.85 3.38
C GLN A 807 -11.90 -13.44 4.00
N GLY A 808 -11.00 -12.57 3.55
CA GLY A 808 -10.73 -11.24 4.14
C GLY A 808 -11.24 -10.03 3.34
N ARG A 809 -12.33 -10.16 2.57
CA ARG A 809 -12.78 -9.07 1.67
C ARG A 809 -13.47 -7.92 2.41
N MET A 810 -12.93 -6.71 2.26
CA MET A 810 -13.58 -5.48 2.69
C MET A 810 -14.92 -5.28 1.94
N ASN A 811 -16.04 -5.36 2.67
CA ASN A 811 -17.39 -5.24 2.14
C ASN A 811 -18.09 -3.97 2.67
N VAL A 812 -19.30 -3.65 2.18
CA VAL A 812 -20.00 -2.41 2.54
C VAL A 812 -20.37 -2.34 4.03
N LYS A 813 -20.71 -3.47 4.67
CA LYS A 813 -20.99 -3.54 6.12
C LYS A 813 -19.73 -3.24 6.94
N LYS A 814 -18.64 -3.96 6.68
CA LYS A 814 -17.34 -3.74 7.35
C LYS A 814 -16.80 -2.32 7.11
N ALA A 815 -16.97 -1.79 5.90
CA ALA A 815 -16.63 -0.41 5.57
C ALA A 815 -17.44 0.62 6.39
N LEU A 816 -18.74 0.37 6.61
CA LEU A 816 -19.60 1.23 7.41
C LEU A 816 -19.23 1.18 8.89
N ILE A 817 -18.96 0.00 9.46
CA ILE A 817 -18.51 -0.16 10.86
C ILE A 817 -17.24 0.65 11.15
N LEU A 818 -16.28 0.66 10.23
CA LEU A 818 -15.05 1.47 10.36
C LEU A 818 -15.31 2.99 10.20
N MET A 819 -16.41 3.40 9.58
CA MET A 819 -16.85 4.79 9.52
C MET A 819 -17.62 5.20 10.79
N GLU A 820 -18.53 4.33 11.26
CA GLU A 820 -19.28 4.49 12.51
C GLU A 820 -18.32 4.68 13.69
N GLU A 821 -17.23 3.90 13.75
CA GLU A 821 -16.23 4.07 14.80
C GLU A 821 -15.39 5.35 14.65
N LEU A 822 -15.05 5.78 13.42
CA LEU A 822 -14.39 7.09 13.25
C LEU A 822 -15.29 8.27 13.67
N ASP A 823 -16.60 8.17 13.49
CA ASP A 823 -17.57 9.15 14.00
C ASP A 823 -17.67 9.07 15.53
N SER A 824 -17.80 7.86 16.10
CA SER A 824 -17.84 7.61 17.55
C SER A 824 -16.60 8.15 18.29
N MET A 825 -15.45 8.14 17.63
CA MET A 825 -14.18 8.70 18.12
C MET A 825 -14.04 10.22 17.90
N GLY A 826 -14.99 10.90 17.23
CA GLY A 826 -14.86 12.31 16.85
C GLY A 826 -13.71 12.56 15.86
N LYS A 827 -13.57 11.69 14.87
CA LYS A 827 -12.56 11.74 13.79
C LYS A 827 -13.18 11.94 12.40
N GLY A 828 -14.49 12.14 12.34
CA GLY A 828 -15.27 12.54 11.18
C GLY A 828 -16.73 12.71 11.60
N TYR A 829 -17.63 12.80 10.63
CA TYR A 829 -19.09 12.81 10.81
C TYR A 829 -19.74 11.95 9.72
N LEU A 830 -20.56 10.97 10.09
CA LEU A 830 -21.16 10.01 9.17
C LEU A 830 -22.58 10.43 8.78
N VAL A 831 -22.79 10.75 7.50
CA VAL A 831 -24.10 11.10 6.93
C VAL A 831 -24.32 10.24 5.68
N ASP A 832 -25.44 9.52 5.61
CA ASP A 832 -25.85 8.69 4.47
C ASP A 832 -24.75 7.78 3.87
N LYS A 833 -23.99 7.12 4.76
CA LYS A 833 -22.87 6.20 4.41
C LYS A 833 -21.68 6.90 3.72
N VAL A 834 -21.57 8.22 3.92
CA VAL A 834 -20.43 9.06 3.56
C VAL A 834 -19.86 9.67 4.84
N LEU A 835 -18.57 9.45 5.09
CA LEU A 835 -17.84 10.03 6.22
C LEU A 835 -17.20 11.34 5.77
N TYR A 836 -17.52 12.43 6.46
CA TYR A 836 -16.97 13.78 6.25
C TYR A 836 -15.93 14.11 7.34
N LEU A 837 -14.95 14.96 7.03
CA LEU A 837 -13.90 15.37 7.98
C LEU A 837 -14.43 16.38 9.01
N ASP A 838 -15.24 17.33 8.52
CA ASP A 838 -15.93 18.38 9.27
C ASP A 838 -17.45 18.22 9.01
N LYS A 839 -18.32 18.74 9.88
CA LYS A 839 -19.77 18.62 9.66
C LYS A 839 -20.18 19.31 8.36
N PRO A 840 -20.94 18.66 7.46
CA PRO A 840 -21.63 19.40 6.41
C PRO A 840 -22.65 20.36 7.04
N ASN A 841 -22.80 21.56 6.48
CA ASN A 841 -23.84 22.48 6.90
C ASN A 841 -25.20 21.95 6.44
N GLU A 842 -26.12 21.71 7.39
CA GLU A 842 -27.53 21.44 7.10
C GLU A 842 -28.22 22.74 6.68
N GLY A 843 -28.08 23.08 5.39
CA GLY A 843 -28.64 24.29 4.79
C GLY A 843 -27.85 24.73 3.56
N GLY A 844 -28.34 24.35 2.38
CA GLY A 844 -27.68 24.64 1.10
C GLY A 844 -28.33 23.91 -0.06
N GLU A 845 -29.48 24.42 -0.52
CA GLU A 845 -29.99 24.08 -1.86
C GLU A 845 -29.03 24.62 -2.94
N ASN A 846 -29.20 24.14 -4.16
CA ASN A 846 -28.30 24.44 -5.27
C ASN A 846 -28.26 25.94 -5.61
N ASP A 847 -27.07 26.44 -5.95
CA ASP A 847 -26.95 27.22 -7.19
C ASP A 847 -25.54 27.13 -7.79
N GLY A 848 -25.45 27.25 -9.11
CA GLY A 848 -24.25 26.87 -9.88
C GLY A 848 -23.57 28.00 -10.65
N GLY A 849 -22.30 28.28 -10.32
CA GLY A 849 -21.32 28.87 -11.23
C GLY A 849 -21.43 30.37 -11.56
N GLY A 850 -20.31 30.94 -12.00
CA GLY A 850 -20.26 32.29 -12.60
C GLY A 850 -19.50 33.33 -11.76
N SER A 851 -18.64 34.09 -12.43
CA SER A 851 -17.80 35.12 -11.83
C SER A 851 -18.34 36.54 -12.08
N SER A 852 -18.45 37.37 -11.04
CA SER A 852 -18.27 38.82 -11.14
C SER A 852 -18.00 39.46 -9.76
N SER A 853 -17.45 40.66 -9.74
CA SER A 853 -17.08 41.42 -8.52
C SER A 853 -18.11 42.53 -8.20
N PRO A 854 -18.22 43.01 -6.95
CA PRO A 854 -19.48 43.58 -6.44
C PRO A 854 -19.58 45.11 -6.47
N SER A 855 -20.83 45.61 -6.49
CA SER A 855 -21.27 46.95 -6.03
C SER A 855 -22.82 47.02 -6.01
N PRO A 856 -23.47 47.99 -5.33
CA PRO A 856 -24.39 47.61 -4.24
C PRO A 856 -25.89 47.92 -4.45
N ILE A 857 -26.74 47.29 -3.63
CA ILE A 857 -28.20 47.46 -3.60
C ILE A 857 -28.63 48.28 -2.36
N PRO A 858 -29.49 49.31 -2.50
CA PRO A 858 -30.22 49.94 -1.39
C PRO A 858 -31.71 49.54 -1.36
N GLY A 859 -32.29 49.34 -0.16
CA GLY A 859 -33.76 49.34 0.02
C GLY A 859 -34.35 48.28 0.96
N ASN A 860 -34.89 48.74 2.10
CA ASN A 860 -35.83 48.02 2.99
C ASN A 860 -37.26 48.00 2.37
N PRO A 861 -38.28 47.24 2.88
CA PRO A 861 -38.45 46.79 4.28
C PRO A 861 -38.91 45.32 4.49
N PRO A 862 -38.92 44.82 5.76
CA PRO A 862 -39.43 43.49 6.12
C PRO A 862 -40.96 43.46 6.32
N ASN A 863 -41.55 42.26 6.33
CA ASN A 863 -42.94 42.02 6.74
C ASN A 863 -43.01 41.06 7.94
N THR A 864 -43.76 41.45 8.98
CA THR A 864 -43.84 40.77 10.29
C THR A 864 -45.13 40.01 10.46
N GLY A 865 -45.09 38.81 11.04
CA GLY A 865 -46.30 38.08 11.47
C GLY A 865 -46.01 36.82 12.28
N ILE A 866 -45.23 35.88 11.70
CA ILE A 866 -45.00 34.55 12.29
C ILE A 866 -44.27 34.64 13.65
N GLU A 867 -43.29 35.54 13.78
CA GLU A 867 -42.58 35.76 15.06
C GLU A 867 -43.47 36.25 16.21
N GLN A 868 -44.60 36.92 15.95
CA GLN A 868 -45.48 37.38 17.02
C GLN A 868 -46.32 36.23 17.60
N GLN A 869 -46.88 35.36 16.76
CA GLN A 869 -47.67 34.20 17.24
C GLN A 869 -46.85 33.27 18.15
N ILE A 870 -45.58 33.01 17.81
CA ILE A 870 -44.69 32.16 18.61
C ILE A 870 -44.39 32.81 19.98
N ARG A 871 -44.25 34.14 20.02
CA ARG A 871 -43.94 34.90 21.25
C ARG A 871 -45.12 35.06 22.21
N GLU A 872 -46.35 34.85 21.75
CA GLU A 872 -47.55 34.88 22.61
C GLU A 872 -47.87 33.50 23.20
N GLN A 873 -47.75 32.42 22.42
CA GLN A 873 -47.99 31.05 22.93
C GLN A 873 -47.01 30.62 24.04
N ILE A 874 -45.78 31.13 24.03
CA ILE A 874 -44.77 30.87 25.09
C ILE A 874 -45.10 31.65 26.37
N LYS A 875 -46.05 32.60 26.35
CA LYS A 875 -46.25 33.60 27.41
C LYS A 875 -47.35 33.25 28.42
N GLU A 876 -48.19 32.25 28.14
CA GLU A 876 -49.24 31.78 29.06
C GLU A 876 -48.80 30.59 29.93
N ALA A 877 -47.63 29.99 29.65
CA ALA A 877 -47.10 28.86 30.41
C ALA A 877 -46.03 29.29 31.41
N GLN A 878 -46.28 29.01 32.70
CA GLN A 878 -45.36 29.07 33.84
C GLN A 878 -45.05 30.47 34.44
N LEU A 879 -45.87 30.83 35.43
CA LEU A 879 -45.50 31.70 36.56
C LEU A 879 -44.80 30.86 37.66
N ASP A 880 -43.95 31.52 38.46
CA ASP A 880 -43.39 31.07 39.75
C ASP A 880 -42.45 29.83 39.73
N VAL A 881 -41.26 29.78 40.36
CA VAL A 881 -40.59 30.63 41.39
C VAL A 881 -39.07 30.80 41.10
N SER A 882 -38.50 31.92 41.59
CA SER A 882 -37.10 32.40 41.71
C SER A 882 -35.95 31.39 42.03
N SER A 883 -34.63 31.71 42.02
CA SER A 883 -33.90 33.01 42.09
C SER A 883 -32.40 32.93 41.68
N SER A 884 -31.79 34.10 41.37
CA SER A 884 -30.33 34.44 41.46
C SER A 884 -29.34 33.73 40.50
N ALA A 885 -28.20 34.32 40.06
CA ALA A 885 -27.72 35.71 39.99
C ALA A 885 -26.67 35.83 38.85
N PRO A 886 -26.36 37.02 38.28
CA PRO A 886 -25.84 37.13 36.91
C PRO A 886 -24.32 37.31 36.75
N THR A 887 -23.84 36.93 35.57
CA THR A 887 -22.59 37.43 34.93
C THR A 887 -22.71 38.89 34.49
N ARG A 888 -21.58 39.62 34.42
CA ARG A 888 -21.31 40.50 33.26
C ARG A 888 -19.85 40.92 33.05
N GLU A 889 -19.60 41.41 31.83
CA GLU A 889 -18.32 41.86 31.28
C GLU A 889 -18.01 43.35 31.58
N LEU A 890 -16.86 43.83 31.09
CA LEU A 890 -16.58 45.09 30.34
C LEU A 890 -15.11 45.51 30.65
N VAL A 891 -14.15 45.74 29.74
CA VAL A 891 -14.02 46.46 28.44
C VAL A 891 -13.06 47.68 28.56
N SER A 892 -11.81 47.47 28.10
CA SER A 892 -10.95 48.41 27.33
C SER A 892 -10.29 49.68 27.93
N VAL A 893 -9.17 50.08 27.27
CA VAL A 893 -8.46 51.40 27.21
C VAL A 893 -7.82 52.00 28.48
N GLY A 894 -6.49 51.84 28.60
CA GLY A 894 -5.50 52.85 28.17
C GLY A 894 -5.23 54.17 28.95
N THR A 895 -3.93 54.37 29.25
CA THR A 895 -3.17 55.65 29.46
C THR A 895 -3.18 56.37 30.82
N SER A 896 -2.03 57.00 31.14
CA SER A 896 -1.72 57.86 32.33
C SER A 896 -1.71 57.15 33.71
N SER A 897 -0.92 57.54 34.73
CA SER A 897 0.25 58.44 34.83
C SER A 897 1.13 58.12 36.06
N SER A 898 2.29 58.78 36.15
CA SER A 898 2.94 59.26 37.40
C SER A 898 3.35 58.29 38.54
N SER A 899 4.68 58.19 38.70
CA SER A 899 5.46 58.48 39.94
C SER A 899 5.62 57.48 41.11
N THR A 900 6.85 57.51 41.62
CA THR A 900 7.33 57.40 43.02
C THR A 900 7.73 56.06 43.69
N GLN A 901 8.80 56.22 44.48
CA GLN A 901 9.24 55.50 45.70
C GLN A 901 10.03 54.17 45.58
N THR A 902 11.28 54.29 46.02
CA THR A 902 12.24 53.26 46.42
C THR A 902 12.15 52.93 47.91
N ALA A 903 12.62 51.73 48.30
CA ALA A 903 13.12 51.37 49.65
C ALA A 903 12.02 51.20 50.75
N PRO A 904 12.32 50.69 51.98
CA PRO A 904 13.66 50.48 52.57
C PRO A 904 13.96 49.26 53.49
N SER A 905 15.25 48.88 53.50
CA SER A 905 16.01 48.34 54.67
C SER A 905 15.71 46.88 55.13
N SER A 906 16.56 46.19 55.93
CA SER A 906 17.36 46.69 57.06
C SER A 906 18.60 45.87 57.48
N LYS A 907 19.58 46.55 58.14
CA LYS A 907 20.66 46.07 59.05
C LYS A 907 21.83 45.27 58.40
N LEU A 908 23.14 45.41 58.69
CA LEU A 908 24.02 45.90 59.81
C LEU A 908 24.06 44.97 61.06
N GLN A 909 25.18 44.58 61.69
CA GLN A 909 26.66 44.68 61.47
C GLN A 909 27.38 43.71 62.48
N ALA A 910 28.69 43.39 62.51
CA ALA A 910 29.87 43.67 61.66
C ALA A 910 30.69 42.36 61.35
N VAL A 911 31.92 41.99 61.78
CA VAL A 911 32.99 42.55 62.67
C VAL A 911 34.41 42.03 62.25
N GLN A 912 35.25 42.85 61.60
CA GLN A 912 36.73 42.71 61.38
C GLN A 912 37.27 41.41 60.65
N GLN A 913 38.50 41.29 60.09
CA GLN A 913 39.75 42.11 60.01
C GLN A 913 40.32 42.20 58.55
N HIS A 914 41.33 43.07 58.34
CA HIS A 914 42.18 43.24 57.13
C HIS A 914 43.52 42.43 57.25
N PRO A 915 44.55 42.47 56.34
CA PRO A 915 44.78 43.27 55.11
C PRO A 915 45.38 42.52 53.87
N SER A 916 45.81 43.30 52.86
CA SER A 916 46.82 43.00 51.78
C SER A 916 46.49 41.95 50.69
N SER A 917 46.92 42.10 49.43
CA SER A 917 47.60 43.23 48.72
C SER A 917 47.45 43.16 47.19
N SER A 918 47.47 44.32 46.53
CA SER A 918 47.67 44.56 45.08
C SER A 918 49.18 44.52 44.71
N PRO A 919 49.66 44.89 43.48
CA PRO A 919 49.01 45.17 42.17
C PRO A 919 49.51 44.13 41.11
N LEU A 920 49.58 44.25 39.77
CA LEU A 920 49.44 45.29 38.70
C LEU A 920 48.36 44.83 37.66
N GLU A 921 47.91 45.57 36.63
CA GLU A 921 48.52 46.28 35.47
C GLU A 921 49.36 45.38 34.52
N THR A 922 49.30 45.50 33.18
CA THR A 922 48.97 46.67 32.34
C THR A 922 48.05 46.36 31.14
N SER A 923 47.38 47.41 30.67
CA SER A 923 46.75 47.46 29.34
C SER A 923 47.77 47.83 28.24
N HIS A 924 47.58 47.35 27.02
CA HIS A 924 47.86 48.14 25.81
C HIS A 924 46.86 47.81 24.70
N ALA A 925 46.54 48.79 23.85
CA ALA A 925 45.50 48.70 22.84
C ALA A 925 45.98 49.24 21.48
N LEU A 926 45.57 48.54 20.41
CA LEU A 926 45.55 49.00 19.01
C LEU A 926 46.97 49.26 18.39
N PRO A 927 47.15 49.13 17.06
CA PRO A 927 46.46 49.97 16.06
C PRO A 927 45.78 49.20 14.91
N SER A 928 44.82 49.88 14.27
CA SER A 928 44.33 49.56 12.92
C SER A 928 44.88 50.61 11.95
N VAL A 929 45.58 50.19 10.90
CA VAL A 929 45.95 51.05 9.75
C VAL A 929 45.78 50.25 8.46
N VAL A 930 45.32 50.93 7.40
CA VAL A 930 45.04 50.36 6.07
C VAL A 930 46.23 50.60 5.15
N THR A 931 46.54 49.61 4.30
CA THR A 931 47.24 49.85 3.02
C THR A 931 46.67 48.96 1.93
N VAL A 932 46.20 49.58 0.84
CA VAL A 932 45.92 48.94 -0.44
C VAL A 932 47.14 49.16 -1.33
N LEU A 933 47.58 48.13 -2.06
CA LEU A 933 48.57 48.23 -3.12
C LEU A 933 48.18 47.32 -4.29
N ASP A 934 47.76 47.93 -5.39
CA ASP A 934 47.82 47.33 -6.71
C ASP A 934 49.24 47.49 -7.27
N GLU A 935 49.75 46.51 -8.04
CA GLU A 935 50.39 46.69 -9.36
C GLU A 935 50.80 45.32 -9.98
N PRO A 936 51.16 45.23 -11.29
CA PRO A 936 50.77 44.07 -12.10
C PRO A 936 51.91 43.10 -12.50
N PRO A 937 51.56 41.92 -13.07
CA PRO A 937 52.49 41.06 -13.80
C PRO A 937 52.32 41.14 -15.33
N GLU A 938 53.35 41.56 -16.06
CA GLU A 938 53.42 41.32 -17.52
C GLU A 938 53.99 39.94 -17.87
N LYS A 939 53.27 39.24 -18.75
CA LYS A 939 53.75 38.28 -19.78
C LYS A 939 55.14 37.62 -19.59
N VAL A 940 55.16 36.35 -19.16
CA VAL A 940 56.08 35.35 -19.75
C VAL A 940 55.33 34.05 -20.06
N GLN A 941 55.31 33.71 -21.35
CA GLN A 941 55.13 32.41 -22.00
C GLN A 941 54.53 31.24 -21.19
N GLN A 942 53.32 30.80 -21.58
CA GLN A 942 52.87 29.41 -21.39
C GLN A 942 52.72 28.71 -22.74
N THR A 943 53.19 27.47 -22.85
CA THR A 943 52.92 26.59 -24.00
C THR A 943 52.23 25.30 -23.56
N LYS A 944 51.07 25.03 -24.17
CA LYS A 944 50.37 23.73 -24.22
C LYS A 944 49.88 23.13 -22.88
N ALA A 945 48.71 23.60 -22.43
CA ALA A 945 47.68 22.73 -21.87
C ALA A 945 46.39 22.89 -22.69
N LYS A 946 45.63 21.82 -22.93
CA LYS A 946 44.43 21.86 -23.79
C LYS A 946 43.22 22.38 -23.01
N GLY A 947 42.74 23.58 -23.35
CA GLY A 947 41.42 24.05 -22.94
C GLY A 947 40.36 23.70 -24.00
N PHE A 948 39.16 23.31 -23.54
CA PHE A 948 37.93 23.41 -24.32
C PHE A 948 36.80 23.82 -23.39
N GLY A 949 36.24 25.00 -23.64
CA GLY A 949 34.99 25.45 -23.03
C GLY A 949 34.08 25.98 -24.13
N GLN A 950 32.84 25.53 -24.15
CA GLN A 950 31.75 26.18 -24.87
C GLN A 950 30.47 26.12 -24.02
N PRO A 951 29.48 27.01 -24.27
CA PRO A 951 28.43 27.29 -23.30
C PRO A 951 27.43 26.14 -23.12
N GLN A 952 26.75 26.13 -21.97
CA GLN A 952 25.57 25.29 -21.78
C GLN A 952 24.48 25.71 -22.78
N SER A 953 24.21 24.84 -23.75
CA SER A 953 22.98 24.92 -24.54
C SER A 953 21.76 24.65 -23.66
N LYS A 954 20.60 25.20 -24.03
CA LYS A 954 19.30 24.72 -23.51
C LYS A 954 19.22 23.20 -23.65
N PRO A 955 18.50 22.48 -22.76
CA PRO A 955 18.24 21.07 -22.97
C PRO A 955 17.63 20.88 -24.36
N LYS A 956 18.28 20.09 -25.21
CA LYS A 956 17.64 19.59 -26.41
C LYS A 956 16.55 18.62 -25.97
N ASP A 957 15.40 18.70 -26.63
CA ASP A 957 14.44 17.61 -26.59
C ASP A 957 15.15 16.29 -26.97
N PRO A 958 14.74 15.14 -26.41
CA PRO A 958 15.30 13.87 -26.81
C PRO A 958 15.14 13.71 -28.33
N PRO A 959 16.14 13.15 -29.05
CA PRO A 959 16.00 12.93 -30.48
C PRO A 959 14.75 12.09 -30.73
N PRO A 960 13.97 12.36 -31.80
CA PRO A 960 12.84 11.53 -32.14
C PRO A 960 13.33 10.08 -32.29
N VAL A 961 12.65 9.17 -31.62
CA VAL A 961 12.96 7.73 -31.70
C VAL A 961 12.82 7.34 -33.17
N LYS A 962 13.92 6.91 -33.79
CA LYS A 962 13.88 6.39 -35.14
C LYS A 962 12.99 5.15 -35.19
N ASP A 963 12.30 4.98 -36.31
CA ASP A 963 11.58 3.74 -36.56
C ASP A 963 12.59 2.64 -36.92
N GLU A 964 12.88 1.75 -35.97
CA GLU A 964 13.80 0.62 -36.17
C GLU A 964 13.36 -0.33 -37.31
N ARG A 965 12.13 -0.20 -37.82
CA ARG A 965 11.65 -0.96 -38.98
C ARG A 965 12.28 -0.49 -40.31
N GLU A 966 12.88 0.70 -40.34
CA GLU A 966 13.70 1.19 -41.47
C GLU A 966 15.14 0.64 -41.45
N ASN A 967 15.52 -0.14 -40.43
CA ASN A 967 16.86 -0.70 -40.28
C ASN A 967 17.09 -1.87 -41.26
N PRO A 968 18.12 -1.86 -42.14
CA PRO A 968 18.34 -2.93 -43.11
C PRO A 968 18.53 -4.34 -42.53
N ARG A 969 18.87 -4.46 -41.24
CA ARG A 969 18.92 -5.77 -40.56
C ARG A 969 17.53 -6.37 -40.31
N PHE A 970 16.47 -5.56 -40.28
CA PHE A 970 15.09 -6.01 -40.06
C PHE A 970 14.60 -6.97 -41.17
N ASP A 971 14.88 -6.68 -42.43
CA ASP A 971 14.52 -7.57 -43.56
C ASP A 971 15.40 -8.82 -43.68
N SER A 972 16.55 -8.84 -43.02
CA SER A 972 17.35 -10.06 -42.83
C SER A 972 16.81 -10.89 -41.66
N PHE A 973 16.43 -10.24 -40.57
CA PHE A 973 15.83 -10.83 -39.36
C PHE A 973 14.54 -11.62 -39.68
N LYS A 974 13.69 -11.11 -40.58
CA LYS A 974 12.50 -11.84 -41.09
C LYS A 974 12.79 -13.22 -41.70
N LYS A 975 14.05 -13.54 -42.03
CA LYS A 975 14.46 -14.75 -42.77
C LYS A 975 15.30 -15.74 -41.95
N THR A 976 15.56 -15.45 -40.68
CA THR A 976 16.46 -16.24 -39.81
C THR A 976 15.87 -16.37 -38.42
N GLY A 977 14.85 -17.21 -38.26
CA GLY A 977 14.03 -17.26 -37.06
C GLY A 977 14.61 -18.08 -35.91
N THR A 978 14.95 -17.38 -34.84
CA THR A 978 14.39 -17.72 -33.52
C THR A 978 14.33 -16.44 -32.72
N CYS A 979 13.11 -15.97 -32.46
CA CYS A 979 12.84 -14.72 -31.76
C CYS A 979 12.03 -15.00 -30.51
N TYR A 980 12.26 -14.20 -29.47
CA TYR A 980 11.54 -14.25 -28.20
C TYR A 980 10.88 -12.90 -27.93
N GLN A 981 9.55 -12.89 -27.81
CA GLN A 981 8.85 -11.80 -27.12
C GLN A 981 9.09 -12.00 -25.62
N ILE A 982 9.59 -10.99 -24.91
CA ILE A 982 10.06 -11.15 -23.52
C ILE A 982 9.35 -10.23 -22.51
N VAL A 983 8.87 -9.05 -22.92
CA VAL A 983 8.05 -8.19 -22.04
C VAL A 983 7.06 -7.33 -22.83
N ARG A 984 6.00 -6.91 -22.14
CA ARG A 984 5.37 -5.60 -22.38
C ARG A 984 6.01 -4.54 -21.48
N ASP A 985 6.33 -3.37 -22.00
CA ASP A 985 6.94 -2.30 -21.19
C ASP A 985 5.94 -1.68 -20.18
N TYR A 986 6.40 -0.71 -19.38
CA TYR A 986 5.55 0.00 -18.41
C TYR A 986 4.44 0.87 -19.04
N ARG A 987 4.30 0.84 -20.38
CA ARG A 987 3.24 1.45 -21.18
C ARG A 987 2.47 0.41 -22.00
N ASP A 988 2.59 -0.87 -21.64
CA ASP A 988 1.89 -2.03 -22.21
C ASP A 988 2.30 -2.41 -23.65
N ARG A 989 3.51 -2.02 -24.10
CA ARG A 989 4.00 -2.22 -25.49
C ARG A 989 4.98 -3.38 -25.64
N SER A 990 4.86 -4.16 -26.71
CA SER A 990 5.67 -5.36 -26.98
C SER A 990 7.14 -5.06 -27.33
N VAL A 991 8.04 -5.94 -26.85
CA VAL A 991 9.50 -5.93 -27.11
C VAL A 991 9.97 -7.33 -27.56
N LEU A 992 10.84 -7.36 -28.57
CA LEU A 992 11.37 -8.59 -29.21
C LEU A 992 12.91 -8.65 -29.15
N LEU A 993 13.43 -9.86 -28.90
CA LEU A 993 14.86 -10.19 -28.76
C LEU A 993 15.24 -11.43 -29.60
N THR A 994 16.49 -11.49 -30.07
CA THR A 994 17.02 -12.55 -30.96
C THR A 994 18.06 -13.45 -30.30
N ASP A 995 18.30 -14.62 -30.89
CA ASP A 995 19.24 -15.66 -30.40
C ASP A 995 20.71 -15.21 -30.25
N GLU A 996 21.25 -14.36 -31.13
CA GLU A 996 22.69 -13.98 -31.16
C GLU A 996 23.12 -13.01 -30.02
N PHE A 997 23.02 -13.53 -28.80
CA PHE A 997 23.67 -13.16 -27.54
C PHE A 997 23.55 -11.71 -27.03
N VAL A 998 22.76 -11.57 -25.95
CA VAL A 998 22.78 -10.41 -25.06
C VAL A 998 23.15 -10.87 -23.64
N GLY A 999 24.46 -10.89 -23.36
CA GLY A 999 24.98 -10.99 -22.00
C GLY A 999 25.01 -9.62 -21.34
N VAL A 1000 23.87 -9.18 -20.77
CA VAL A 1000 23.75 -7.94 -20.00
C VAL A 1000 23.51 -8.25 -18.53
N GLU A 1001 24.08 -7.44 -17.63
CA GLU A 1001 24.10 -7.71 -16.18
C GLU A 1001 22.70 -7.78 -15.56
N ILE A 1002 22.24 -8.99 -15.22
CA ILE A 1002 21.16 -9.21 -14.26
C ILE A 1002 21.80 -9.56 -12.91
N ALA A 1003 21.71 -8.64 -11.96
CA ALA A 1003 22.01 -8.86 -10.54
C ALA A 1003 23.41 -9.42 -10.18
N ASN A 1004 24.47 -8.69 -10.57
CA ASN A 1004 25.85 -8.79 -10.05
C ASN A 1004 26.69 -10.05 -10.38
N GLU A 1005 26.23 -11.01 -11.20
CA GLU A 1005 27.09 -12.13 -11.62
C GLU A 1005 27.60 -11.98 -13.07
N LYS A 1006 28.93 -11.99 -13.23
CA LYS A 1006 29.59 -12.10 -14.54
C LYS A 1006 29.58 -13.54 -15.01
N LEU A 1007 28.50 -13.94 -15.70
CA LEU A 1007 28.50 -15.16 -16.50
C LEU A 1007 29.48 -15.00 -17.67
N GLY A 1008 30.54 -15.82 -17.68
CA GLY A 1008 31.50 -15.87 -18.78
C GLY A 1008 30.85 -16.34 -20.07
N ALA A 1009 31.44 -15.98 -21.21
CA ALA A 1009 30.87 -16.23 -22.55
C ALA A 1009 30.70 -17.74 -22.85
N VAL A 1010 29.52 -18.25 -22.54
CA VAL A 1010 29.05 -19.62 -22.81
C VAL A 1010 27.63 -19.51 -23.36
N PRO A 1011 27.27 -20.19 -24.47
CA PRO A 1011 25.91 -20.15 -25.00
C PRO A 1011 24.86 -20.63 -23.97
N LEU A 1012 24.13 -19.67 -23.37
CA LEU A 1012 23.06 -19.94 -22.43
C LEU A 1012 21.86 -20.56 -23.15
N LYS A 1013 21.51 -21.79 -22.78
CA LYS A 1013 20.28 -22.44 -23.26
C LYS A 1013 19.06 -21.67 -22.78
N LEU A 1014 18.02 -21.63 -23.63
CA LEU A 1014 16.73 -20.96 -23.37
C LEU A 1014 16.15 -21.26 -21.97
N GLU A 1015 16.25 -22.51 -21.53
CA GLU A 1015 15.84 -23.00 -20.21
C GLU A 1015 16.40 -22.15 -19.05
N MET A 1016 17.67 -21.72 -19.14
CA MET A 1016 18.35 -20.92 -18.12
C MET A 1016 17.88 -19.47 -18.13
N VAL A 1017 17.70 -18.89 -19.32
CA VAL A 1017 17.18 -17.51 -19.49
C VAL A 1017 15.75 -17.42 -18.94
N GLN A 1018 14.89 -18.39 -19.24
CA GLN A 1018 13.54 -18.49 -18.68
C GLN A 1018 13.55 -18.61 -17.15
N CYS A 1019 14.51 -19.34 -16.57
CA CYS A 1019 14.63 -19.52 -15.12
C CYS A 1019 15.05 -18.22 -14.42
N VAL A 1020 16.05 -17.50 -14.95
CA VAL A 1020 16.50 -16.20 -14.43
C VAL A 1020 15.38 -15.16 -14.55
N LEU A 1021 14.69 -15.07 -15.68
CA LEU A 1021 13.59 -14.13 -15.87
C LEU A 1021 12.42 -14.44 -14.91
N LYS A 1022 11.99 -15.70 -14.77
CA LYS A 1022 10.89 -16.08 -13.87
C LYS A 1022 11.22 -15.88 -12.39
N SER A 1023 12.49 -15.91 -11.99
CA SER A 1023 12.90 -15.54 -10.62
C SER A 1023 12.94 -14.02 -10.38
N CYS A 1024 13.14 -13.22 -11.44
CA CYS A 1024 13.06 -11.76 -11.38
C CYS A 1024 11.60 -11.23 -11.43
N SER A 1025 10.72 -11.85 -12.22
CA SER A 1025 9.27 -11.67 -12.12
C SER A 1025 8.52 -12.93 -12.59
N PRO A 1026 7.62 -13.52 -11.77
CA PRO A 1026 6.91 -14.75 -12.10
C PRO A 1026 5.77 -14.56 -13.12
N THR A 1027 5.57 -13.36 -13.65
CA THR A 1027 4.59 -13.05 -14.71
C THR A 1027 5.22 -12.83 -16.08
N LEU A 1028 6.49 -13.22 -16.26
CA LEU A 1028 7.18 -13.16 -17.54
C LEU A 1028 6.93 -14.45 -18.34
N GLU A 1029 6.28 -14.30 -19.48
CA GLU A 1029 6.09 -15.36 -20.48
C GLU A 1029 7.01 -15.12 -21.67
N THR A 1030 7.42 -16.20 -22.34
CA THR A 1030 8.36 -16.18 -23.46
C THR A 1030 7.86 -17.13 -24.53
N TYR A 1031 7.58 -16.60 -25.72
CA TYR A 1031 7.07 -17.37 -26.87
C TYR A 1031 8.17 -17.51 -27.93
N ARG A 1032 8.05 -18.48 -28.84
CA ARG A 1032 9.06 -18.73 -29.90
C ARG A 1032 8.44 -18.50 -31.27
N VAL A 1033 9.14 -17.83 -32.18
CA VAL A 1033 8.71 -17.79 -33.60
C VAL A 1033 8.94 -19.16 -34.27
N ASP A 1034 7.90 -19.74 -34.88
CA ASP A 1034 8.02 -20.88 -35.82
C ASP A 1034 8.45 -20.34 -37.18
N ASP A 1035 9.63 -20.78 -37.63
CA ASP A 1035 10.29 -20.27 -38.84
C ASP A 1035 9.83 -20.96 -40.13
N SER A 1036 8.91 -21.93 -40.06
CA SER A 1036 8.74 -22.94 -41.12
C SER A 1036 7.50 -22.82 -42.01
N LYS A 1037 6.34 -22.39 -41.50
CA LYS A 1037 5.05 -22.55 -42.23
C LYS A 1037 3.99 -21.44 -42.10
N TYR A 1038 4.18 -20.45 -41.23
CA TYR A 1038 3.12 -19.49 -40.89
C TYR A 1038 3.59 -18.02 -40.86
N GLN A 1039 4.45 -17.61 -41.80
CA GLN A 1039 4.68 -16.19 -42.06
C GLN A 1039 3.59 -15.63 -42.98
N ASP A 1040 3.28 -14.34 -42.83
CA ASP A 1040 2.47 -13.58 -43.77
C ASP A 1040 3.14 -13.50 -45.15
N PRO A 1041 2.49 -13.86 -46.27
CA PRO A 1041 3.02 -13.59 -47.62
C PRO A 1041 3.28 -12.10 -47.89
N ASN A 1042 2.60 -11.18 -47.19
CA ASN A 1042 2.82 -9.73 -47.28
C ASN A 1042 3.83 -9.19 -46.24
N GLN A 1043 4.28 -10.02 -45.29
CA GLN A 1043 5.17 -9.67 -44.19
C GLN A 1043 4.68 -8.56 -43.23
N GLU A 1044 3.37 -8.41 -43.00
CA GLU A 1044 2.79 -7.40 -42.09
C GLU A 1044 2.65 -7.88 -40.63
N TRP A 1045 2.74 -9.20 -40.37
CA TRP A 1045 2.67 -9.80 -39.04
C TRP A 1045 3.60 -11.02 -38.87
N ILE A 1046 3.92 -11.37 -37.62
CA ILE A 1046 4.72 -12.55 -37.24
C ILE A 1046 3.85 -13.51 -36.41
N ALA A 1047 3.97 -14.81 -36.65
CA ALA A 1047 3.40 -15.84 -35.78
C ALA A 1047 4.36 -16.24 -34.64
N LEU A 1048 3.80 -16.35 -33.44
CA LEU A 1048 4.46 -16.89 -32.25
C LEU A 1048 3.79 -18.19 -31.83
N ASP A 1049 4.60 -19.24 -31.68
CA ASP A 1049 4.25 -20.44 -30.94
C ASP A 1049 4.23 -20.12 -29.44
N THR A 1050 3.03 -20.20 -28.87
CA THR A 1050 2.72 -20.01 -27.45
C THR A 1050 2.59 -21.34 -26.71
N CYS A 1051 2.80 -22.47 -27.37
CA CYS A 1051 2.73 -23.78 -26.75
C CYS A 1051 3.85 -23.96 -25.69
N PRO A 1052 3.53 -24.41 -24.46
CA PRO A 1052 4.57 -24.80 -23.51
C PRO A 1052 5.43 -25.94 -24.06
N ALA A 1053 6.76 -25.82 -23.94
CA ALA A 1053 7.77 -26.73 -24.51
C ALA A 1053 7.71 -28.21 -24.03
N THR A 1054 6.68 -28.60 -23.29
CA THR A 1054 6.36 -29.96 -22.86
C THR A 1054 5.25 -30.63 -23.69
N ARG A 1055 4.78 -29.99 -24.77
CA ARG A 1055 3.72 -30.45 -25.68
C ARG A 1055 4.04 -30.02 -27.13
N GLU A 1056 3.57 -30.79 -28.12
CA GLU A 1056 3.60 -30.37 -29.53
C GLU A 1056 2.55 -29.28 -29.83
N PRO A 1057 2.92 -28.22 -30.58
CA PRO A 1057 2.03 -27.08 -30.83
C PRO A 1057 0.87 -27.43 -31.77
N ASN A 1058 -0.32 -26.97 -31.41
CA ASN A 1058 -1.52 -27.02 -32.24
C ASN A 1058 -1.68 -25.68 -32.99
N PRO A 1059 -1.46 -25.64 -34.33
CA PRO A 1059 -1.39 -24.38 -35.08
C PRO A 1059 -2.71 -23.61 -35.19
N LEU A 1060 -3.84 -24.16 -34.72
CA LEU A 1060 -5.14 -23.48 -34.67
C LEU A 1060 -5.48 -22.85 -33.31
N ILE A 1061 -4.65 -23.07 -32.29
CA ILE A 1061 -4.97 -22.67 -30.90
C ILE A 1061 -3.73 -22.08 -30.20
N ASP A 1062 -2.57 -22.70 -30.39
CA ASP A 1062 -1.34 -22.33 -29.69
C ASP A 1062 -0.50 -21.30 -30.49
N MET A 1063 -1.00 -20.78 -31.62
CA MET A 1063 -0.32 -19.82 -32.48
C MET A 1063 -0.96 -18.44 -32.35
N HIS A 1064 -0.19 -17.43 -31.92
CA HIS A 1064 -0.64 -16.04 -31.84
C HIS A 1064 0.06 -15.18 -32.90
N GLN A 1065 -0.73 -14.44 -33.67
CA GLN A 1065 -0.19 -13.45 -34.62
C GLN A 1065 0.03 -12.11 -33.89
N ILE A 1066 1.12 -11.40 -34.20
CA ILE A 1066 1.35 -10.01 -33.76
C ILE A 1066 1.66 -9.14 -34.99
N PRO A 1067 0.90 -8.05 -35.23
CA PRO A 1067 1.21 -7.08 -36.28
C PRO A 1067 2.57 -6.40 -36.05
N LEU A 1068 3.34 -6.17 -37.13
CA LEU A 1068 4.60 -5.42 -37.06
C LEU A 1068 4.43 -3.96 -36.63
N SER A 1069 3.20 -3.45 -36.59
CA SER A 1069 2.84 -2.13 -36.04
C SER A 1069 2.85 -2.07 -34.50
N GLU A 1070 2.75 -3.21 -33.81
CA GLU A 1070 2.74 -3.28 -32.34
C GLU A 1070 4.15 -3.48 -31.73
N ILE A 1071 5.15 -3.77 -32.56
CA ILE A 1071 6.55 -3.98 -32.15
C ILE A 1071 7.22 -2.62 -32.02
N SER A 1072 7.25 -2.10 -30.79
CA SER A 1072 7.69 -0.72 -30.51
C SER A 1072 9.20 -0.53 -30.34
N THR A 1073 9.96 -1.62 -30.24
CA THR A 1073 11.43 -1.62 -30.12
C THR A 1073 11.97 -3.00 -30.53
N PHE A 1074 13.05 -3.03 -31.28
CA PHE A 1074 13.78 -4.22 -31.68
C PHE A 1074 15.21 -4.16 -31.13
N VAL A 1075 15.75 -5.27 -30.64
CA VAL A 1075 17.09 -5.33 -30.02
C VAL A 1075 17.89 -6.48 -30.62
N TYR A 1076 19.02 -6.13 -31.25
CA TYR A 1076 19.98 -7.04 -31.88
C TYR A 1076 21.40 -6.67 -31.42
N SER A 1077 22.34 -7.63 -31.45
CA SER A 1077 23.75 -7.37 -31.16
C SER A 1077 24.49 -6.88 -32.41
N ASP A 1078 25.48 -6.00 -32.23
CA ASP A 1078 26.40 -5.62 -33.30
C ASP A 1078 27.84 -5.92 -32.91
N LYS A 1079 28.54 -6.70 -33.73
CA LYS A 1079 29.88 -7.25 -33.41
C LYS A 1079 31.00 -6.18 -33.43
N GLU A 1080 30.68 -4.95 -33.84
CA GLU A 1080 31.63 -3.83 -33.93
C GLU A 1080 31.32 -2.64 -33.01
N SER A 1081 30.18 -2.61 -32.29
CA SER A 1081 29.82 -1.47 -31.42
C SER A 1081 29.79 -1.85 -29.94
N ASP A 1082 30.89 -1.60 -29.24
CA ASP A 1082 31.09 -1.84 -27.80
C ASP A 1082 30.32 -0.80 -26.94
N ARG A 1083 28.98 -0.84 -26.98
CA ARG A 1083 28.06 0.02 -26.21
C ARG A 1083 26.81 -0.74 -25.77
N SER A 1084 26.41 -0.45 -24.53
CA SER A 1084 25.30 -1.03 -23.74
C SER A 1084 23.91 -0.82 -24.33
#